data_AF-A0A847JBT0-F1
#
_entry.id   AF-A0A847JBT0-F1
#
_cell.length_a   1.000
_cell.length_b   1.000
_cell.length_c   1.000
_cell.angle_alpha   90.00
_cell.angle_beta   90.00
_cell.angle_gamma   90.00
#
_symmetry.space_group_name_H-M   'P 1'
#
loop_
_entity.id
_entity.type
_entity.pdbx_description
1 polymer ?
#
loop_
_entity_poly.entity_id
_entity_poly.type
_entity_poly.pdbx_seq_one_letter_code
_entity_poly.pdbx_strand_id
1 'polypeptide(L)'
;MGIAFIGALCAKVDRIASGADEATVTNKIHQLIVKKFGGKGQSVVDGNMAVIRDGMSATVEIDYDDETLRAAEAAHVADPEAGVGPSTMACPPTESPAGLFDGAYYDDTVASAFRDGTIGEAPVLPGSGLFMPAGSAAYKDKGLFRRQVPLFDAEKCTGCLECSLVCPDAALPSRVHDLDDLVASAAGGLGLPAKRLAAIEAKIPELTAAAREALRKPRAPLFHVVFAELVQAMGKEDAELSADLVATAEALSTYPVAKTRLFFELYEKKTPGTGGLYSVGLDPWKCSGCLECTTVCGSGALVQHEQDAELLDELRTRFTFLGRTADTPARFTRNQSAANAPRLILEHDNYYAMTGGHGACRGCGEVTALRLVTAANHSIKNRQRRDEIAELGDLIDAAAIKLASLTDPLRRARLEAAVARLDRRLYEIESGPTGKGQASAVIANATGCSSVYSSTFPFNPYTDPWVNSLFQDAPALSKGLFEGMVANLLETVKARRIVDLELADAYVPAVHDPALRTLSWEGFTDDELARLPTIFSIGGDGATYDIGFGALSRLLSTRTPVKVLVLNTGAYSNTGGQASTSSLTGQDSDLARVGSAHSGKQESRKELGLIAAFHPKVMVVQTSTALKGHFVRNLLTALSCVGNPVVIDVYTPCQGEHGIGDAVSSEHARLAVESRVSPVYVYDPERSPLRRECLSLDGNPSVEDDWSTTVLEYVDEAGEHRTLETPLTPAHFAHHEGRFKKQFAARPLDAAVAGVRIDEYVDLPLETRESFTPYILTTMDGRLVRLAVPPAVVHLVEERRRNWRTLKFLAGFDVAVLDEAHRQEIAAIEDRFRKAVVDTVASDRETTVLEAAGLAAPVREAAD
;
A
#
# COMPACT_ATOMS: atom_id res chain seq x y z
N MET A 1 -15.42 -16.45 -24.17
CA MET A 1 -15.10 -17.00 -25.51
C MET A 1 -14.72 -15.83 -26.41
N GLY A 2 -13.53 -15.86 -27.01
CA GLY A 2 -13.06 -14.77 -27.88
C GLY A 2 -13.86 -14.68 -29.19
N ILE A 3 -13.86 -13.50 -29.82
CA ILE A 3 -14.63 -13.23 -31.05
C ILE A 3 -14.22 -14.17 -32.20
N ALA A 4 -12.93 -14.48 -32.34
CA ALA A 4 -12.44 -15.43 -33.34
C ALA A 4 -12.96 -16.87 -33.11
N PHE A 5 -13.05 -17.31 -31.85
CA PHE A 5 -13.56 -18.65 -31.50
C PHE A 5 -15.05 -18.80 -31.80
N ILE A 6 -15.84 -17.72 -31.72
CA ILE A 6 -17.23 -17.75 -32.16
C ILE A 6 -17.29 -18.15 -33.65
N GLY A 7 -16.44 -17.54 -34.48
CA GLY A 7 -16.29 -17.91 -35.88
C GLY A 7 -15.91 -19.38 -36.07
N ALA A 8 -14.81 -19.81 -35.46
CA ALA A 8 -14.32 -21.19 -35.53
C ALA A 8 -15.40 -22.22 -35.21
N LEU A 9 -16.08 -22.03 -34.08
CA LEU A 9 -17.14 -22.94 -33.62
C LEU A 9 -18.36 -22.93 -34.54
N CYS A 10 -18.77 -21.76 -35.01
CA CYS A 10 -19.92 -21.65 -35.90
C CYS A 10 -19.66 -22.25 -37.29
N ALA A 11 -18.42 -22.24 -37.77
CA ALA A 11 -18.05 -22.84 -39.05
C ALA A 11 -17.79 -24.34 -38.98
N LYS A 12 -17.24 -24.86 -37.87
CA LYS A 12 -16.67 -26.22 -37.82
C LYS A 12 -17.36 -27.17 -36.84
N VAL A 13 -18.27 -26.69 -35.99
CA VAL A 13 -18.99 -27.54 -35.03
C VAL A 13 -20.43 -27.73 -35.47
N ASP A 14 -20.72 -28.91 -36.04
CA ASP A 14 -22.04 -29.26 -36.56
C ASP A 14 -23.18 -29.09 -35.55
N ARG A 15 -22.92 -29.38 -34.27
CA ARG A 15 -23.91 -29.20 -33.19
C ARG A 15 -24.32 -27.73 -33.02
N ILE A 16 -23.42 -26.78 -33.31
CA ILE A 16 -23.67 -25.34 -33.19
C ILE A 16 -24.37 -24.82 -34.45
N ALA A 17 -23.90 -25.23 -35.63
CA ALA A 17 -24.53 -24.88 -36.89
C ALA A 17 -25.93 -25.52 -37.05
N SER A 18 -26.17 -26.70 -36.43
CA SER A 18 -27.41 -27.47 -36.51
C SER A 18 -27.92 -27.66 -37.95
N GLY A 19 -26.99 -27.85 -38.90
CA GLY A 19 -27.30 -27.99 -40.33
C GLY A 19 -27.69 -26.71 -41.06
N ALA A 20 -27.60 -25.54 -40.43
CA ALA A 20 -27.79 -24.25 -41.10
C ALA A 20 -26.59 -23.91 -42.00
N ASP A 21 -26.85 -23.24 -43.11
CA ASP A 21 -25.79 -22.74 -43.98
C ASP A 21 -25.00 -21.58 -43.34
N GLU A 22 -23.79 -21.36 -43.83
CA GLU A 22 -22.87 -20.36 -43.30
C GLU A 22 -23.46 -18.95 -43.30
N ALA A 23 -24.24 -18.62 -44.34
CA ALA A 23 -24.90 -17.33 -44.50
C ALA A 23 -25.93 -17.09 -43.39
N THR A 24 -26.75 -18.09 -43.06
CA THR A 24 -27.76 -18.01 -42.00
C THR A 24 -27.11 -17.82 -40.64
N VAL A 25 -26.05 -18.59 -40.35
CA VAL A 25 -25.30 -18.51 -39.09
C VAL A 25 -24.64 -17.14 -38.95
N THR A 26 -23.96 -16.67 -39.99
CA THR A 26 -23.28 -15.36 -40.01
C THR A 26 -24.26 -14.20 -39.81
N ASN A 27 -25.44 -14.25 -40.43
CA ASN A 27 -26.47 -13.22 -40.26
C ASN A 27 -26.99 -13.18 -38.81
N LYS A 28 -27.23 -14.34 -38.20
CA LYS A 28 -27.66 -14.43 -36.80
C LYS A 28 -26.59 -13.90 -35.83
N ILE A 29 -25.32 -14.21 -36.08
CA ILE A 29 -24.20 -13.66 -35.31
C ILE A 29 -24.17 -12.14 -35.46
N HIS A 30 -24.28 -11.62 -36.68
CA HIS A 30 -24.31 -10.18 -36.93
C HIS A 30 -25.44 -9.48 -36.16
N GLN A 31 -26.66 -10.04 -36.15
CA GLN A 31 -27.77 -9.49 -35.36
C GLN A 31 -27.45 -9.45 -33.86
N LEU A 32 -26.78 -10.47 -33.31
CA LEU A 32 -26.35 -10.50 -31.91
C LEU A 32 -25.23 -9.50 -31.62
N ILE A 33 -24.27 -9.34 -32.53
CA ILE A 33 -23.20 -8.35 -32.43
C ILE A 33 -23.77 -6.94 -32.51
N VAL A 34 -24.69 -6.64 -33.43
CA VAL A 34 -25.41 -5.36 -33.49
C VAL A 34 -26.18 -5.11 -32.20
N LYS A 35 -26.92 -6.11 -31.70
CA LYS A 35 -27.65 -6.00 -30.44
C LYS A 35 -26.74 -5.66 -29.26
N LYS A 36 -25.54 -6.27 -29.18
CA LYS A 36 -24.62 -6.12 -28.05
C LYS A 36 -23.69 -4.92 -28.16
N PHE A 37 -23.25 -4.59 -29.38
CA PHE A 37 -22.18 -3.61 -29.63
C PHE A 37 -22.59 -2.47 -30.56
N GLY A 38 -23.80 -2.47 -31.12
CA GLY A 38 -24.27 -1.39 -32.02
C GLY A 38 -24.23 -0.01 -31.37
N GLY A 39 -24.45 0.08 -30.06
CA GLY A 39 -24.28 1.34 -29.30
C GLY A 39 -22.84 1.86 -29.23
N LYS A 40 -21.84 1.06 -29.59
CA LYS A 40 -20.42 1.47 -29.70
C LYS A 40 -20.03 1.94 -31.10
N GLY A 41 -20.96 1.96 -32.05
CA GLY A 41 -20.74 2.40 -33.42
C GLY A 41 -20.52 1.26 -34.42
N GLN A 42 -20.76 1.56 -35.69
CA GLN A 42 -20.72 0.57 -36.78
C GLN A 42 -19.33 -0.02 -37.00
N SER A 43 -18.27 0.77 -36.86
CA SER A 43 -16.88 0.28 -36.98
C SER A 43 -16.54 -0.84 -35.99
N VAL A 44 -17.08 -0.77 -34.77
CA VAL A 44 -16.91 -1.83 -33.76
C VAL A 44 -17.65 -3.09 -34.19
N VAL A 45 -18.88 -2.97 -34.69
CA VAL A 45 -19.66 -4.11 -35.21
C VAL A 45 -18.92 -4.76 -36.38
N ASP A 46 -18.49 -3.98 -37.35
CA ASP A 46 -17.79 -4.47 -38.56
C ASP A 46 -16.47 -5.14 -38.20
N GLY A 47 -15.70 -4.55 -37.28
CA GLY A 47 -14.46 -5.14 -36.79
C GLY A 47 -14.68 -6.48 -36.09
N ASN A 48 -15.71 -6.59 -35.24
CA ASN A 48 -16.06 -7.88 -34.62
C ASN A 48 -16.44 -8.92 -35.68
N MET A 49 -17.25 -8.53 -36.67
CA MET A 49 -17.66 -9.43 -37.75
C MET A 49 -16.49 -9.86 -38.65
N ALA A 50 -15.51 -8.97 -38.88
CA ALA A 50 -14.29 -9.31 -39.61
C ALA A 50 -13.52 -10.41 -38.88
N VAL A 51 -13.27 -10.25 -37.58
CA VAL A 51 -12.57 -11.26 -36.76
C VAL A 51 -13.34 -12.59 -36.69
N ILE A 52 -14.68 -12.55 -36.68
CA ILE A 52 -15.50 -13.77 -36.77
C ILE A 52 -15.25 -14.49 -38.09
N ARG A 53 -15.33 -13.79 -39.23
CA ARG A 53 -15.07 -14.38 -40.55
C ARG A 53 -13.66 -14.94 -40.65
N ASP A 54 -12.68 -14.19 -40.17
CA ASP A 54 -11.28 -14.66 -40.13
C ASP A 54 -11.16 -15.94 -39.31
N GLY A 55 -11.82 -15.99 -38.13
CA GLY A 55 -11.90 -17.20 -37.32
C GLY A 55 -12.55 -18.38 -38.05
N MET A 56 -13.59 -18.15 -38.84
CA MET A 56 -14.23 -19.19 -39.67
C MET A 56 -13.26 -19.74 -40.72
N SER A 57 -12.56 -18.84 -41.44
CA SER A 57 -11.66 -19.21 -42.53
C SER A 57 -10.32 -19.78 -42.06
N ALA A 58 -9.77 -19.28 -40.97
CA ALA A 58 -8.46 -19.67 -40.44
C ALA A 58 -8.53 -20.98 -39.66
N THR A 59 -9.73 -21.46 -39.30
CA THR A 59 -9.87 -22.74 -38.61
C THR A 59 -9.69 -23.88 -39.60
N VAL A 60 -8.62 -24.63 -39.43
CA VAL A 60 -8.28 -25.82 -40.22
C VAL A 60 -8.33 -27.06 -39.33
N GLU A 61 -8.69 -28.19 -39.92
CA GLU A 61 -8.62 -29.49 -39.26
C GLU A 61 -7.16 -29.94 -39.19
N ILE A 62 -6.75 -30.46 -38.03
CA ILE A 62 -5.42 -31.04 -37.82
C ILE A 62 -5.60 -32.54 -37.70
N ASP A 63 -5.01 -33.28 -38.64
CA ASP A 63 -4.99 -34.75 -38.61
C ASP A 63 -3.86 -35.23 -37.69
N TYR A 64 -4.20 -35.62 -36.46
CA TYR A 64 -3.21 -36.11 -35.49
C TYR A 64 -2.62 -37.48 -35.85
N ASP A 65 -3.18 -38.19 -36.84
CA ASP A 65 -2.59 -39.42 -37.35
C ASP A 65 -1.48 -39.16 -38.40
N ASP A 66 -1.30 -37.90 -38.82
CA ASP A 66 -0.23 -37.51 -39.74
C ASP A 66 1.16 -37.83 -39.18
N GLU A 67 1.95 -38.55 -39.97
CA GLU A 67 3.24 -39.10 -39.54
C GLU A 67 4.28 -38.00 -39.27
N THR A 68 4.15 -36.82 -39.90
CA THR A 68 5.02 -35.67 -39.62
C THR A 68 4.72 -35.04 -38.26
N LEU A 69 3.45 -34.98 -37.87
CA LEU A 69 3.05 -34.51 -36.54
C LEU A 69 3.46 -35.50 -35.44
N ARG A 70 3.28 -36.80 -35.66
CA ARG A 70 3.75 -37.83 -34.72
C ARG A 70 5.26 -37.83 -34.55
N ALA A 71 6.00 -37.62 -35.64
CA ALA A 71 7.45 -37.46 -35.58
C ALA A 71 7.87 -36.17 -34.85
N ALA A 72 7.16 -35.07 -35.05
CA ALA A 72 7.41 -33.81 -34.36
C ALA A 72 7.09 -33.90 -32.86
N GLU A 73 6.00 -34.57 -32.46
CA GLU A 73 5.65 -34.84 -31.07
C GLU A 73 6.70 -35.74 -30.40
N ALA A 74 7.14 -36.80 -31.06
CA ALA A 74 8.20 -37.67 -30.54
C ALA A 74 9.56 -36.96 -30.42
N ALA A 75 9.82 -35.97 -31.28
CA ALA A 75 11.01 -35.13 -31.23
C ALA A 75 10.86 -33.94 -30.26
N HIS A 76 9.65 -33.65 -29.76
CA HIS A 76 9.41 -32.56 -28.84
C HIS A 76 10.00 -32.90 -27.48
N VAL A 77 11.14 -32.27 -27.19
CA VAL A 77 11.65 -32.17 -25.83
C VAL A 77 10.98 -30.96 -25.23
N ALA A 78 10.12 -31.19 -24.21
CA ALA A 78 9.59 -30.08 -23.43
C ALA A 78 10.77 -29.30 -22.85
N ASP A 79 10.83 -28.00 -23.12
CA ASP A 79 11.78 -27.14 -22.42
C ASP A 79 11.51 -27.29 -20.92
N PRO A 80 12.54 -27.52 -20.08
CA PRO A 80 12.34 -27.48 -18.65
C PRO A 80 11.86 -26.08 -18.30
N GLU A 81 10.55 -25.93 -18.06
CA GLU A 81 9.99 -24.63 -17.66
C GLU A 81 10.73 -24.18 -16.40
N ALA A 82 11.34 -22.99 -16.46
CA ALA A 82 11.91 -22.36 -15.29
C ALA A 82 10.75 -22.04 -14.33
N GLY A 83 10.53 -22.94 -13.38
CA GLY A 83 9.46 -22.84 -12.40
C GLY A 83 9.69 -21.69 -11.42
N VAL A 84 8.70 -21.46 -10.55
CA VAL A 84 8.68 -20.40 -9.53
C VAL A 84 9.74 -20.54 -8.43
N GLY A 85 10.67 -21.50 -8.55
CA GLY A 85 11.68 -21.82 -7.54
C GLY A 85 12.45 -20.60 -7.02
N PRO A 86 12.99 -19.71 -7.89
CA PRO A 86 13.66 -18.49 -7.43
C PRO A 86 12.76 -17.56 -6.61
N SER A 87 11.47 -17.41 -6.96
CA SER A 87 10.50 -16.65 -6.18
C SER A 87 10.18 -17.31 -4.84
N THR A 88 10.03 -18.64 -4.83
CA THR A 88 9.80 -19.40 -3.59
C THR A 88 10.99 -19.32 -2.65
N MET A 89 12.22 -19.41 -3.17
CA MET A 89 13.43 -19.23 -2.37
C MET A 89 13.55 -17.81 -1.80
N ALA A 90 13.07 -16.80 -2.53
CA ALA A 90 13.02 -15.43 -2.05
C ALA A 90 11.93 -15.19 -0.99
N CYS A 91 10.99 -16.11 -0.79
CA CYS A 91 9.99 -16.04 0.27
C CYS A 91 9.51 -17.45 0.62
N PRO A 92 10.32 -18.24 1.34
CA PRO A 92 10.00 -19.62 1.61
C PRO A 92 8.76 -19.67 2.52
N PRO A 93 7.72 -20.44 2.15
CA PRO A 93 6.56 -20.64 3.01
C PRO A 93 6.97 -21.32 4.33
N THR A 94 6.02 -21.40 5.25
CA THR A 94 6.32 -21.88 6.60
C THR A 94 6.63 -23.38 6.60
N GLU A 95 7.75 -23.75 7.23
CA GLU A 95 8.08 -25.15 7.52
C GLU A 95 7.37 -25.55 8.79
N SER A 96 6.75 -26.74 8.80
CA SER A 96 5.97 -27.21 9.95
C SER A 96 6.21 -28.69 10.18
N PRO A 97 6.36 -29.14 11.44
CA PRO A 97 6.44 -30.57 11.74
C PRO A 97 5.10 -31.29 11.50
N ALA A 98 4.01 -30.55 11.27
CA ALA A 98 2.70 -31.10 10.91
C ALA A 98 2.52 -31.09 9.39
N GLY A 99 2.41 -32.26 8.78
CA GLY A 99 2.40 -32.41 7.31
C GLY A 99 1.44 -31.50 6.55
N LEU A 100 0.24 -31.20 7.07
CA LEU A 100 -0.73 -30.31 6.41
C LEU A 100 -0.29 -28.83 6.33
N PHE A 101 0.66 -28.42 7.16
CA PHE A 101 1.18 -27.06 7.24
C PHE A 101 2.63 -26.94 6.77
N ASP A 102 3.25 -28.06 6.37
CA ASP A 102 4.56 -28.05 5.74
C ASP A 102 4.45 -27.57 4.30
N GLY A 103 5.14 -26.48 3.97
CA GLY A 103 5.05 -25.84 2.66
C GLY A 103 5.45 -26.76 1.51
N ALA A 104 6.54 -27.53 1.65
CA ALA A 104 7.04 -28.40 0.59
C ALA A 104 6.10 -29.58 0.34
N TYR A 105 5.69 -30.27 1.41
CA TYR A 105 4.69 -31.34 1.29
C TYR A 105 3.38 -30.84 0.69
N TYR A 106 2.92 -29.65 1.09
CA TYR A 106 1.71 -29.05 0.55
C TYR A 106 1.85 -28.67 -0.94
N ASP A 107 3.03 -28.19 -1.36
CA ASP A 107 3.28 -27.91 -2.78
C ASP A 107 3.23 -29.19 -3.61
N ASP A 108 3.97 -30.22 -3.20
CA ASP A 108 4.07 -31.49 -3.89
C ASP A 108 2.71 -32.19 -4.01
N THR A 109 1.90 -32.13 -2.96
CA THR A 109 0.63 -32.88 -2.90
C THR A 109 -0.58 -32.09 -3.38
N VAL A 110 -0.63 -30.77 -3.16
CA VAL A 110 -1.82 -29.96 -3.46
C VAL A 110 -1.50 -28.88 -4.49
N ALA A 111 -0.55 -28.00 -4.22
CA ALA A 111 -0.42 -26.78 -5.03
C ALA A 111 0.14 -27.02 -6.44
N SER A 112 0.94 -28.07 -6.66
CA SER A 112 1.42 -28.53 -7.97
C SER A 112 0.27 -28.83 -8.93
N ALA A 113 -0.67 -29.70 -8.55
CA ALA A 113 -1.82 -30.07 -9.38
C ALA A 113 -2.73 -28.87 -9.73
N PHE A 114 -2.82 -27.88 -8.84
CA PHE A 114 -3.54 -26.62 -9.15
C PHE A 114 -2.78 -25.71 -10.11
N ARG A 115 -1.45 -25.73 -10.06
CA ARG A 115 -0.58 -24.96 -10.95
C ARG A 115 -0.59 -25.55 -12.36
N ASP A 116 -0.54 -26.88 -12.44
CA ASP A 116 -0.44 -27.63 -13.70
C ASP A 116 -1.81 -27.85 -14.37
N GLY A 117 -2.89 -27.46 -13.70
CA GLY A 117 -4.26 -27.62 -14.18
C GLY A 117 -4.81 -29.05 -14.05
N THR A 118 -4.06 -29.96 -13.42
CA THR A 118 -4.46 -31.34 -13.13
C THR A 118 -5.19 -31.46 -11.79
N ILE A 119 -6.04 -30.48 -11.45
CA ILE A 119 -6.71 -30.36 -10.13
C ILE A 119 -7.40 -31.67 -9.68
N GLY A 120 -7.90 -32.48 -10.61
CA GLY A 120 -8.51 -33.78 -10.32
C GLY A 120 -7.55 -34.82 -9.72
N GLU A 121 -6.25 -34.61 -9.82
CA GLU A 121 -5.18 -35.44 -9.25
C GLU A 121 -4.83 -35.04 -7.81
N ALA A 122 -5.27 -33.86 -7.35
CA ALA A 122 -5.03 -33.42 -5.98
C ALA A 122 -5.79 -34.31 -4.98
N PRO A 123 -5.14 -34.81 -3.91
CA PRO A 123 -5.76 -35.68 -2.94
C PRO A 123 -6.79 -34.93 -2.10
N VAL A 124 -7.85 -35.63 -1.69
CA VAL A 124 -8.82 -35.12 -0.69
C VAL A 124 -8.22 -35.32 0.71
N LEU A 125 -7.60 -34.28 1.26
CA LEU A 125 -7.05 -34.31 2.62
C LEU A 125 -8.13 -33.92 3.66
N PRO A 126 -8.24 -34.57 4.82
CA PRO A 126 -9.12 -34.10 5.89
C PRO A 126 -8.78 -32.66 6.30
N GLY A 127 -9.76 -31.75 6.25
CA GLY A 127 -9.53 -30.32 6.48
C GLY A 127 -8.99 -29.55 5.27
N SER A 128 -8.81 -30.19 4.11
CA SER A 128 -8.57 -29.48 2.84
C SER A 128 -9.71 -28.49 2.56
N GLY A 129 -9.33 -27.28 2.14
CA GLY A 129 -10.25 -26.15 1.98
C GLY A 129 -10.50 -25.31 3.25
N LEU A 130 -10.08 -25.77 4.44
CA LEU A 130 -10.14 -24.99 5.69
C LEU A 130 -8.78 -24.42 6.11
N PHE A 131 -7.69 -25.10 5.75
CA PHE A 131 -6.33 -24.72 6.12
C PHE A 131 -5.42 -24.62 4.90
N MET A 132 -4.57 -23.60 4.88
CA MET A 132 -3.51 -23.38 3.89
C MET A 132 -2.24 -22.95 4.63
N PRO A 133 -1.05 -23.43 4.25
CA PRO A 133 0.20 -22.91 4.79
C PRO A 133 0.32 -21.41 4.55
N ALA A 134 0.87 -20.69 5.53
CA ALA A 134 1.20 -19.28 5.38
C ALA A 134 2.28 -19.09 4.30
N GLY A 135 2.06 -18.13 3.40
CA GLY A 135 2.95 -17.82 2.28
C GLY A 135 2.83 -18.77 1.07
N SER A 136 1.84 -19.68 1.02
CA SER A 136 1.70 -20.64 -0.08
C SER A 136 1.53 -19.99 -1.46
N ALA A 137 1.12 -18.72 -1.56
CA ALA A 137 1.06 -18.00 -2.84
C ALA A 137 2.46 -17.79 -3.49
N ALA A 138 3.55 -18.00 -2.75
CA ALA A 138 4.89 -18.09 -3.30
C ALA A 138 5.01 -19.16 -4.41
N TYR A 139 4.17 -20.20 -4.38
CA TYR A 139 4.12 -21.27 -5.38
C TYR A 139 3.36 -20.91 -6.66
N LYS A 140 2.68 -19.77 -6.72
CA LYS A 140 1.85 -19.41 -7.89
C LYS A 140 2.59 -18.53 -8.90
N ASP A 141 2.59 -18.91 -10.17
CA ASP A 141 3.00 -18.02 -11.25
C ASP A 141 1.85 -17.09 -11.68
N LYS A 142 2.04 -15.79 -11.50
CA LYS A 142 1.13 -14.72 -11.94
C LYS A 142 1.62 -14.06 -13.25
N GLY A 143 2.88 -14.30 -13.62
CA GLY A 143 3.54 -13.73 -14.79
C GLY A 143 3.02 -14.25 -16.12
N LEU A 144 2.39 -15.42 -16.14
CA LEU A 144 1.85 -16.06 -17.35
C LEU A 144 0.85 -15.18 -18.14
N PHE A 145 0.18 -14.23 -17.49
CA PHE A 145 -0.92 -13.49 -18.11
C PHE A 145 -0.50 -12.16 -18.74
N ARG A 146 0.74 -11.68 -18.53
CA ARG A 146 1.15 -10.35 -18.98
C ARG A 146 1.73 -10.37 -20.39
N ARG A 147 1.51 -9.28 -21.13
CA ARG A 147 2.19 -9.02 -22.41
C ARG A 147 3.35 -8.05 -22.28
N GLN A 148 3.29 -7.21 -21.24
CA GLN A 148 4.22 -6.11 -21.05
C GLN A 148 4.86 -6.19 -19.67
N VAL A 149 6.12 -5.73 -19.60
CA VAL A 149 6.95 -5.71 -18.39
C VAL A 149 7.68 -4.38 -18.24
N PRO A 150 7.98 -3.96 -17.01
CA PRO A 150 8.87 -2.83 -16.76
C PRO A 150 10.34 -3.26 -16.85
N LEU A 151 11.12 -2.66 -17.75
CA LEU A 151 12.57 -2.88 -17.83
C LEU A 151 13.31 -1.81 -17.01
N PHE A 152 14.28 -2.24 -16.20
CA PHE A 152 15.07 -1.38 -15.33
C PHE A 152 16.33 -0.84 -16.03
N ASP A 153 16.47 0.48 -16.02
CA ASP A 153 17.64 1.22 -16.48
C ASP A 153 18.37 1.84 -15.27
N ALA A 154 19.52 1.25 -14.93
CA ALA A 154 20.32 1.65 -13.78
C ALA A 154 20.98 3.03 -13.94
N GLU A 155 21.19 3.52 -15.16
CA GLU A 155 21.84 4.83 -15.39
C GLU A 155 20.93 5.99 -15.02
N LYS A 156 19.61 5.80 -15.17
CA LYS A 156 18.59 6.82 -14.88
C LYS A 156 18.06 6.74 -13.45
N CYS A 157 18.37 5.68 -12.71
CA CYS A 157 17.74 5.41 -11.42
C CYS A 157 18.24 6.35 -10.32
N THR A 158 17.30 6.94 -9.57
CA THR A 158 17.60 7.85 -8.45
C THR A 158 17.60 7.16 -7.07
N GLY A 159 17.12 5.92 -6.98
CA GLY A 159 16.95 5.21 -5.71
C GLY A 159 15.77 5.70 -4.86
N CYS A 160 14.73 6.26 -5.48
CA CYS A 160 13.59 6.86 -4.76
C CYS A 160 12.62 5.84 -4.12
N LEU A 161 12.71 4.55 -4.47
CA LEU A 161 11.83 3.45 -4.02
C LEU A 161 10.37 3.53 -4.49
N GLU A 162 10.00 4.52 -5.29
CA GLU A 162 8.60 4.80 -5.64
C GLU A 162 7.92 3.59 -6.30
N CYS A 163 8.62 2.91 -7.21
CA CYS A 163 8.18 1.73 -7.94
C CYS A 163 7.95 0.50 -7.06
N SER A 164 8.85 0.23 -6.12
CA SER A 164 8.72 -0.88 -5.17
C SER A 164 7.56 -0.67 -4.19
N LEU A 165 7.28 0.57 -3.81
CA LEU A 165 6.19 0.88 -2.88
C LEU A 165 4.82 0.72 -3.52
N VAL A 166 4.66 1.05 -4.81
CA VAL A 166 3.36 0.96 -5.49
C VAL A 166 3.04 -0.42 -6.04
N CYS A 167 4.03 -1.30 -6.19
CA CYS A 167 3.84 -2.64 -6.77
C CYS A 167 2.86 -3.48 -5.92
N PRO A 168 1.66 -3.82 -6.40
CA PRO A 168 0.75 -4.65 -5.60
C PRO A 168 1.25 -6.10 -5.47
N ASP A 169 2.00 -6.59 -6.44
CA ASP A 169 2.31 -8.03 -6.58
C ASP A 169 3.58 -8.50 -5.85
N ALA A 170 4.21 -7.64 -5.03
CA ALA A 170 5.55 -7.89 -4.47
C ALA A 170 6.60 -8.25 -5.55
N ALA A 171 6.44 -7.80 -6.79
CA ALA A 171 7.28 -8.21 -7.91
C ALA A 171 8.48 -7.29 -8.19
N LEU A 172 8.68 -6.22 -7.42
CA LEU A 172 9.78 -5.28 -7.59
C LEU A 172 10.66 -5.13 -6.33
N PRO A 173 11.32 -6.21 -5.85
CA PRO A 173 12.22 -6.11 -4.71
C PRO A 173 13.41 -5.21 -5.02
N SER A 174 13.60 -4.18 -4.19
CA SER A 174 14.75 -3.28 -4.27
C SER A 174 15.77 -3.62 -3.19
N ARG A 175 17.06 -3.51 -3.51
CA ARG A 175 18.14 -3.72 -2.53
C ARG A 175 19.24 -2.68 -2.68
N VAL A 176 19.97 -2.46 -1.58
CA VAL A 176 21.25 -1.72 -1.60
C VAL A 176 22.36 -2.71 -1.29
N HIS A 177 23.40 -2.73 -2.12
CA HIS A 177 24.48 -3.71 -2.06
C HIS A 177 25.78 -3.04 -1.63
N ASP A 178 26.53 -3.72 -0.78
CA ASP A 178 27.96 -3.49 -0.66
C ASP A 178 28.68 -4.04 -1.90
N LEU A 179 29.74 -3.34 -2.34
CA LEU A 179 30.48 -3.73 -3.54
C LEU A 179 31.10 -5.13 -3.37
N ASP A 180 31.63 -5.41 -2.17
CA ASP A 180 32.32 -6.66 -1.85
C ASP A 180 31.34 -7.84 -1.93
N ASP A 181 30.20 -7.70 -1.24
CA ASP A 181 29.13 -8.70 -1.25
C ASP A 181 28.60 -8.95 -2.66
N LEU A 182 28.45 -7.90 -3.47
CA LEU A 182 27.96 -8.02 -4.84
C LEU A 182 28.91 -8.80 -5.74
N VAL A 183 30.22 -8.56 -5.63
CA VAL A 183 31.25 -9.33 -6.37
C VAL A 183 31.32 -10.76 -5.86
N ALA A 184 31.22 -10.98 -4.54
CA ALA A 184 31.19 -12.32 -3.95
C ALA A 184 29.98 -13.13 -4.43
N SER A 185 28.78 -12.52 -4.48
CA SER A 185 27.58 -13.16 -5.03
C SER A 185 27.72 -13.51 -6.52
N ALA A 186 28.36 -12.64 -7.32
CA ALA A 186 28.64 -12.92 -8.72
C ALA A 186 29.60 -14.12 -8.88
N ALA A 187 30.70 -14.14 -8.13
CA ALA A 187 31.69 -15.21 -8.16
C ALA A 187 31.10 -16.55 -7.66
N GLY A 188 30.35 -16.53 -6.56
CA GLY A 188 29.68 -17.72 -6.01
C GLY A 188 28.67 -18.33 -6.97
N GLY A 189 28.09 -17.51 -7.86
CA GLY A 189 27.17 -17.96 -8.91
C GLY A 189 27.81 -18.77 -10.04
N LEU A 190 29.15 -18.80 -10.15
CA LEU A 190 29.88 -19.49 -11.23
C LEU A 190 30.05 -20.99 -10.98
N GLY A 191 29.73 -21.50 -9.79
CA GLY A 191 29.88 -22.93 -9.46
C GLY A 191 31.33 -23.41 -9.41
N LEU A 192 32.28 -22.51 -9.12
CA LEU A 192 33.71 -22.82 -9.06
C LEU A 192 34.06 -23.62 -7.80
N PRO A 193 35.12 -24.46 -7.83
CA PRO A 193 35.65 -25.11 -6.63
C PRO A 193 36.05 -24.11 -5.54
N ALA A 194 35.86 -24.48 -4.26
CA ALA A 194 36.10 -23.60 -3.11
C ALA A 194 37.48 -22.91 -3.11
N LYS A 195 38.54 -23.60 -3.56
CA LYS A 195 39.88 -23.02 -3.67
C LYS A 195 39.96 -21.86 -4.68
N ARG A 196 39.25 -21.97 -5.81
CA ARG A 196 39.20 -20.93 -6.84
C ARG A 196 38.35 -19.75 -6.41
N LEU A 197 37.21 -20.01 -5.75
CA LEU A 197 36.40 -18.96 -5.11
C LEU A 197 37.22 -18.17 -4.08
N ALA A 198 37.94 -18.86 -3.19
CA ALA A 198 38.80 -18.20 -2.21
C ALA A 198 39.90 -17.33 -2.86
N ALA A 199 40.40 -17.71 -4.04
CA ALA A 199 41.37 -16.92 -4.79
C ALA A 199 40.74 -15.62 -5.36
N ILE A 200 39.49 -15.67 -5.81
CA ILE A 200 38.72 -14.48 -6.21
C ILE A 200 38.45 -13.60 -4.99
N GLU A 201 37.93 -14.18 -3.90
CA GLU A 201 37.60 -13.47 -2.66
C GLU A 201 38.80 -12.71 -2.09
N ALA A 202 40.01 -13.27 -2.19
CA ALA A 202 41.24 -12.59 -1.77
C ALA A 202 41.54 -11.29 -2.55
N LYS A 203 41.07 -11.18 -3.80
CA LYS A 203 41.24 -9.98 -4.65
C LYS A 203 40.09 -8.97 -4.53
N ILE A 204 38.94 -9.36 -3.98
CA ILE A 204 37.74 -8.51 -3.88
C ILE A 204 38.05 -7.15 -3.22
N PRO A 205 38.65 -7.08 -2.00
CA PRO A 205 38.83 -5.80 -1.32
C PRO A 205 39.69 -4.79 -2.10
N GLU A 206 40.70 -5.27 -2.83
CA GLU A 206 41.56 -4.43 -3.67
C GLU A 206 40.76 -3.89 -4.87
N LEU A 207 40.07 -4.78 -5.58
CA LEU A 207 39.28 -4.46 -6.77
C LEU A 207 38.12 -3.52 -6.45
N THR A 208 37.38 -3.77 -5.37
CA THR A 208 36.23 -2.94 -5.00
C THR A 208 36.64 -1.59 -4.42
N ALA A 209 37.79 -1.49 -3.74
CA ALA A 209 38.36 -0.20 -3.32
C ALA A 209 38.73 0.66 -4.54
N ALA A 210 39.37 0.07 -5.55
CA ALA A 210 39.68 0.75 -6.82
C ALA A 210 38.41 1.14 -7.58
N ALA A 211 37.42 0.24 -7.65
CA ALA A 211 36.13 0.51 -8.29
C ALA A 211 35.39 1.65 -7.57
N ARG A 212 35.42 1.70 -6.24
CA ARG A 212 34.80 2.76 -5.44
C ARG A 212 35.42 4.12 -5.75
N GLU A 213 36.75 4.20 -5.89
CA GLU A 213 37.42 5.45 -6.28
C GLU A 213 37.01 5.90 -7.69
N ALA A 214 36.92 4.96 -8.64
CA ALA A 214 36.41 5.28 -9.98
C ALA A 214 34.94 5.76 -9.93
N LEU A 215 34.09 5.13 -9.13
CA LEU A 215 32.68 5.50 -8.97
C LEU A 215 32.47 6.86 -8.31
N ARG A 216 33.41 7.38 -7.50
CA ARG A 216 33.32 8.73 -6.92
C ARG A 216 33.36 9.83 -7.96
N LYS A 217 33.88 9.55 -9.16
CA LYS A 217 33.91 10.53 -10.26
C LYS A 217 32.47 10.87 -10.71
N PRO A 218 32.19 12.15 -10.99
CA PRO A 218 30.94 12.54 -11.64
C PRO A 218 30.78 11.77 -12.95
N ARG A 219 29.57 11.24 -13.22
CA ARG A 219 29.26 10.45 -14.43
C ARG A 219 30.14 9.21 -14.65
N ALA A 220 30.62 8.57 -13.59
CA ALA A 220 31.26 7.26 -13.69
C ALA A 220 30.33 6.24 -14.40
N PRO A 221 30.88 5.33 -15.23
CA PRO A 221 30.12 4.21 -15.81
C PRO A 221 29.48 3.32 -14.74
N LEU A 222 28.59 2.42 -15.18
CA LEU A 222 28.00 1.41 -14.31
C LEU A 222 29.09 0.52 -13.67
N PHE A 223 28.79 0.00 -12.47
CA PHE A 223 29.76 -0.75 -11.68
C PHE A 223 30.38 -1.94 -12.42
N HIS A 224 29.58 -2.71 -13.17
CA HIS A 224 30.10 -3.86 -13.92
C HIS A 224 31.11 -3.44 -15.01
N VAL A 225 30.93 -2.27 -15.63
CA VAL A 225 31.87 -1.72 -16.63
C VAL A 225 33.18 -1.33 -15.94
N VAL A 226 33.09 -0.58 -14.84
CA VAL A 226 34.25 -0.19 -14.04
C VAL A 226 35.02 -1.41 -13.53
N PHE A 227 34.30 -2.42 -13.05
CA PHE A 227 34.91 -3.66 -12.55
C PHE A 227 35.60 -4.44 -13.68
N ALA A 228 34.97 -4.57 -14.86
CA ALA A 228 35.57 -5.21 -16.02
C ALA A 228 36.85 -4.50 -16.49
N GLU A 229 36.87 -3.16 -16.52
CA GLU A 229 38.06 -2.37 -16.86
C GLU A 229 39.21 -2.60 -15.86
N LEU A 230 38.90 -2.69 -14.56
CA LEU A 230 39.89 -2.97 -13.53
C LEU A 230 40.46 -4.39 -13.65
N VAL A 231 39.60 -5.38 -13.87
CA VAL A 231 40.03 -6.78 -14.11
C VAL A 231 40.95 -6.87 -15.34
N GLN A 232 40.63 -6.15 -16.42
CA GLN A 232 41.50 -6.09 -17.61
C GLN A 232 42.84 -5.40 -17.32
N ALA A 233 42.84 -4.35 -16.50
CA ALA A 233 44.04 -3.57 -16.16
C ALA A 233 45.03 -4.32 -15.24
N MET A 234 44.57 -5.28 -14.44
CA MET A 234 45.43 -6.08 -13.56
C MET A 234 46.46 -6.94 -14.32
N GLY A 235 46.24 -7.20 -15.61
CA GLY A 235 47.13 -8.05 -16.42
C GLY A 235 47.00 -9.54 -16.08
N LYS A 236 47.74 -10.39 -16.83
CA LYS A 236 47.70 -11.85 -16.66
C LYS A 236 48.73 -12.30 -15.61
N GLU A 237 48.40 -12.23 -14.33
CA GLU A 237 49.24 -12.83 -13.27
C GLU A 237 49.13 -14.37 -13.31
N ASP A 238 47.92 -14.89 -13.09
CA ASP A 238 47.53 -16.30 -13.18
C ASP A 238 46.39 -16.44 -14.20
N ALA A 239 46.54 -17.33 -15.18
CA ALA A 239 45.58 -17.51 -16.27
C ALA A 239 44.21 -18.02 -15.78
N GLU A 240 44.17 -18.88 -14.76
CA GLU A 240 42.92 -19.41 -14.22
C GLU A 240 42.16 -18.33 -13.43
N LEU A 241 42.86 -17.64 -12.52
CA LEU A 241 42.26 -16.54 -11.75
C LEU A 241 41.80 -15.39 -12.65
N SER A 242 42.57 -15.06 -13.69
CA SER A 242 42.19 -14.02 -14.65
C SER A 242 40.90 -14.40 -15.40
N ALA A 243 40.76 -15.66 -15.83
CA ALA A 243 39.56 -16.15 -16.48
C ALA A 243 38.35 -16.12 -15.51
N ASP A 244 38.56 -16.48 -14.25
CA ASP A 244 37.52 -16.45 -13.22
C ASP A 244 37.05 -15.03 -12.89
N LEU A 245 37.96 -14.06 -12.83
CA LEU A 245 37.63 -12.65 -12.63
C LEU A 245 36.89 -12.05 -13.83
N VAL A 246 37.24 -12.46 -15.05
CA VAL A 246 36.51 -12.06 -16.27
C VAL A 246 35.09 -12.65 -16.24
N ALA A 247 34.94 -13.94 -15.92
CA ALA A 247 33.62 -14.57 -15.76
C ALA A 247 32.79 -13.91 -14.65
N THR A 248 33.43 -13.46 -13.56
CA THR A 248 32.79 -12.69 -12.49
C THR A 248 32.29 -11.33 -13.00
N ALA A 249 33.09 -10.63 -13.82
CA ALA A 249 32.70 -9.37 -14.44
C ALA A 249 31.53 -9.55 -15.42
N GLU A 250 31.54 -10.63 -16.22
CA GLU A 250 30.43 -11.00 -17.10
C GLU A 250 29.15 -11.28 -16.30
N ALA A 251 29.23 -12.03 -15.20
CA ALA A 251 28.10 -12.28 -14.31
C ALA A 251 27.52 -10.98 -13.73
N LEU A 252 28.38 -10.03 -13.30
CA LEU A 252 27.95 -8.71 -12.82
C LEU A 252 27.21 -7.89 -13.89
N SER A 253 27.55 -8.06 -15.18
CA SER A 253 26.89 -7.33 -16.28
C SER A 253 25.42 -7.73 -16.45
N THR A 254 25.06 -8.96 -16.06
CA THR A 254 23.66 -9.45 -16.13
C THR A 254 22.76 -8.74 -15.13
N TYR A 255 23.31 -8.21 -14.03
CA TYR A 255 22.59 -7.61 -12.93
C TYR A 255 22.96 -6.12 -12.74
N PRO A 256 22.34 -5.21 -13.49
CA PRO A 256 22.70 -3.80 -13.46
C PRO A 256 22.35 -3.15 -12.11
N VAL A 257 23.28 -2.38 -11.56
CA VAL A 257 23.13 -1.64 -10.30
C VAL A 257 23.44 -0.17 -10.49
N ALA A 258 22.67 0.69 -9.83
CA ALA A 258 22.71 2.13 -9.94
C ALA A 258 23.56 2.78 -8.84
N LYS A 259 24.43 3.71 -9.23
CA LYS A 259 25.07 4.64 -8.30
C LYS A 259 24.13 5.81 -8.03
N THR A 260 23.51 5.83 -6.86
CA THR A 260 22.50 6.85 -6.52
C THR A 260 23.04 7.88 -5.55
N ARG A 261 22.49 9.10 -5.60
CA ARG A 261 22.76 10.12 -4.58
C ARG A 261 22.40 9.64 -3.18
N LEU A 262 21.24 8.97 -3.05
CA LEU A 262 20.66 8.57 -1.76
C LEU A 262 21.46 7.51 -1.01
N PHE A 263 21.99 6.51 -1.72
CA PHE A 263 22.65 5.35 -1.10
C PHE A 263 24.16 5.32 -1.29
N PHE A 264 24.69 5.95 -2.35
CA PHE A 264 26.13 6.01 -2.58
C PHE A 264 26.72 7.36 -2.17
N GLU A 265 26.36 8.45 -2.86
CA GLU A 265 27.08 9.73 -2.74
C GLU A 265 26.97 10.37 -1.35
N LEU A 266 25.76 10.39 -0.77
CA LEU A 266 25.57 10.96 0.57
C LEU A 266 26.32 10.18 1.65
N TYR A 267 26.42 8.86 1.50
CA TYR A 267 27.14 8.00 2.44
C TYR A 267 28.65 8.12 2.25
N GLU A 268 29.15 8.08 1.01
CA GLU A 268 30.58 8.34 0.72
C GLU A 268 31.03 9.72 1.21
N LYS A 269 30.18 10.73 1.07
CA LYS A 269 30.47 12.08 1.57
C LYS A 269 30.52 12.14 3.10
N LYS A 270 29.63 11.43 3.79
CA LYS A 270 29.53 11.43 5.26
C LYS A 270 30.60 10.55 5.90
N THR A 271 30.82 9.36 5.35
CA THR A 271 31.77 8.35 5.83
C THR A 271 32.29 7.56 4.62
N PRO A 272 33.48 7.91 4.11
CA PRO A 272 34.07 7.24 2.95
C PRO A 272 34.11 5.72 3.10
N GLY A 273 33.79 4.98 2.05
CA GLY A 273 33.76 3.51 2.07
C GLY A 273 32.41 2.90 2.43
N THR A 274 31.42 3.70 2.85
CA THR A 274 30.12 3.18 3.33
C THR A 274 28.98 3.27 2.31
N GLY A 275 29.21 3.89 1.14
CA GLY A 275 28.21 3.99 0.08
C GLY A 275 27.85 2.63 -0.52
N GLY A 276 26.58 2.43 -0.85
CA GLY A 276 26.07 1.22 -1.47
C GLY A 276 25.46 1.47 -2.86
N LEU A 277 25.43 0.43 -3.69
CA LEU A 277 24.83 0.45 -5.02
C LEU A 277 23.40 -0.05 -4.97
N TYR A 278 22.49 0.59 -5.71
CA TYR A 278 21.05 0.32 -5.62
C TYR A 278 20.57 -0.49 -6.81
N SER A 279 19.71 -1.49 -6.58
CA SER A 279 19.08 -2.25 -7.66
C SER A 279 17.56 -2.30 -7.49
N VAL A 280 16.87 -2.51 -8.61
CA VAL A 280 15.46 -2.89 -8.66
C VAL A 280 15.40 -4.23 -9.37
N GLY A 281 15.06 -5.29 -8.65
CA GLY A 281 14.76 -6.58 -9.25
C GLY A 281 13.35 -6.59 -9.81
N LEU A 282 13.13 -7.32 -10.90
CA LEU A 282 11.80 -7.67 -11.39
C LEU A 282 11.62 -9.18 -11.23
N ASP A 283 10.64 -9.61 -10.46
CA ASP A 283 10.23 -11.00 -10.38
C ASP A 283 9.35 -11.35 -11.60
N PRO A 284 9.85 -12.15 -12.56
CA PRO A 284 9.11 -12.48 -13.76
C PRO A 284 7.99 -13.50 -13.51
N TRP A 285 7.92 -14.15 -12.35
CA TRP A 285 6.82 -15.05 -11.99
C TRP A 285 5.72 -14.33 -11.21
N LYS A 286 6.00 -13.16 -10.62
CA LYS A 286 5.01 -12.42 -9.81
C LYS A 286 4.45 -11.19 -10.50
N CYS A 287 5.21 -10.55 -11.39
CA CYS A 287 4.75 -9.32 -12.03
C CYS A 287 3.49 -9.56 -12.85
N SER A 288 2.41 -8.83 -12.55
CA SER A 288 1.15 -8.95 -13.28
C SER A 288 1.09 -8.10 -14.57
N GLY A 289 2.09 -7.25 -14.80
CA GLY A 289 2.11 -6.32 -15.93
C GLY A 289 1.13 -5.14 -15.79
N CYS A 290 0.86 -4.68 -14.57
CA CYS A 290 0.02 -3.49 -14.34
C CYS A 290 0.70 -2.17 -14.72
N LEU A 291 2.04 -2.14 -14.74
CA LEU A 291 2.87 -1.00 -15.12
C LEU A 291 2.72 0.27 -14.28
N GLU A 292 2.05 0.22 -13.13
CA GLU A 292 2.00 1.36 -12.20
C GLU A 292 3.40 1.83 -11.75
N CYS A 293 4.36 0.90 -11.69
CA CYS A 293 5.76 1.22 -11.41
C CYS A 293 6.42 2.14 -12.45
N THR A 294 5.99 2.11 -13.72
CA THR A 294 6.52 2.98 -14.78
C THR A 294 5.88 4.37 -14.70
N THR A 295 4.58 4.45 -14.37
CA THR A 295 3.87 5.73 -14.24
C THR A 295 4.38 6.58 -13.09
N VAL A 296 4.79 5.96 -11.98
CA VAL A 296 5.38 6.69 -10.84
C VAL A 296 6.89 6.93 -10.96
N CYS A 297 7.55 6.42 -12.02
CA CYS A 297 8.99 6.53 -12.18
C CYS A 297 9.40 7.89 -12.75
N GLY A 298 9.51 8.91 -11.88
CA GLY A 298 9.83 10.28 -12.30
C GLY A 298 11.18 10.46 -13.01
N SER A 299 12.11 9.50 -12.91
CA SER A 299 13.39 9.55 -13.64
C SER A 299 13.39 8.77 -14.95
N GLY A 300 12.30 8.06 -15.29
CA GLY A 300 12.23 7.21 -16.48
C GLY A 300 13.17 6.00 -16.44
N ALA A 301 13.53 5.54 -15.24
CA ALA A 301 14.38 4.36 -15.03
C ALA A 301 13.63 3.02 -15.14
N LEU A 302 12.29 3.05 -15.18
CA LEU A 302 11.46 1.89 -15.49
C LEU A 302 10.62 2.22 -16.72
N VAL A 303 10.83 1.47 -17.80
CA VAL A 303 10.18 1.68 -19.09
C VAL A 303 9.37 0.45 -19.46
N GLN A 304 8.21 0.64 -20.08
CA GLN A 304 7.38 -0.45 -20.56
C GLN A 304 8.01 -1.09 -21.81
N HIS A 305 8.09 -2.43 -21.81
CA HIS A 305 8.49 -3.23 -22.97
C HIS A 305 7.47 -4.33 -23.23
N GLU A 306 7.28 -4.68 -24.51
CA GLU A 306 6.62 -5.93 -24.88
C GLU A 306 7.53 -7.11 -24.50
N GLN A 307 6.94 -8.16 -23.95
CA GLN A 307 7.67 -9.35 -23.52
C GLN A 307 7.75 -10.37 -24.64
N ASP A 308 8.98 -10.75 -25.01
CA ASP A 308 9.30 -11.93 -25.81
C ASP A 308 10.05 -12.98 -24.96
N ALA A 309 10.47 -14.08 -25.60
CA ALA A 309 11.14 -15.18 -24.93
C ALA A 309 12.54 -14.80 -24.43
N GLU A 310 13.28 -14.00 -25.19
CA GLU A 310 14.65 -13.56 -24.84
C GLU A 310 14.62 -12.63 -23.63
N LEU A 311 13.72 -11.63 -23.63
CA LEU A 311 13.54 -10.74 -22.49
C LEU A 311 13.06 -11.50 -21.25
N LEU A 312 12.19 -12.50 -21.40
CA LEU A 312 11.76 -13.32 -20.26
C LEU A 312 12.94 -14.08 -19.64
N ASP A 313 13.84 -14.64 -20.46
CA ASP A 313 15.04 -15.34 -19.98
C ASP A 313 16.04 -14.38 -19.29
N GLU A 314 16.22 -13.18 -19.84
CA GLU A 314 17.02 -12.12 -19.22
C GLU A 314 16.48 -11.75 -17.83
N LEU A 315 15.16 -11.60 -17.70
CA LEU A 315 14.51 -11.29 -16.42
C LEU A 315 14.65 -12.44 -15.40
N ARG A 316 14.52 -13.70 -15.85
CA ARG A 316 14.72 -14.88 -15.01
C ARG A 316 16.16 -14.97 -14.50
N THR A 317 17.13 -14.71 -15.36
CA THR A 317 18.55 -14.67 -15.01
C THR A 317 18.83 -13.58 -13.98
N ARG A 318 18.33 -12.37 -14.21
CA ARG A 318 18.46 -11.22 -13.28
C ARG A 318 17.88 -11.51 -11.90
N PHE A 319 16.68 -12.08 -11.86
CA PHE A 319 16.02 -12.37 -10.59
C PHE A 319 16.71 -13.51 -9.84
N THR A 320 17.19 -14.52 -10.57
CA THR A 320 18.00 -15.60 -9.98
C THR A 320 19.30 -15.07 -9.39
N PHE A 321 19.95 -14.11 -10.04
CA PHE A 321 21.11 -13.41 -9.48
C PHE A 321 20.74 -12.68 -8.18
N LEU A 322 19.66 -11.88 -8.18
CA LEU A 322 19.17 -11.19 -6.98
C LEU A 322 18.97 -12.14 -5.79
N GLY A 323 18.42 -13.34 -6.03
CA GLY A 323 18.18 -14.35 -5.00
C GLY A 323 19.45 -14.80 -4.25
N ARG A 324 20.63 -14.62 -4.84
CA ARG A 324 21.94 -14.96 -4.24
C ARG A 324 22.64 -13.79 -3.56
N THR A 325 22.12 -12.57 -3.73
CA THR A 325 22.68 -11.37 -3.09
C THR A 325 22.38 -11.34 -1.61
N ALA A 326 23.26 -10.72 -0.82
CA ALA A 326 22.99 -10.42 0.58
C ALA A 326 21.77 -9.48 0.73
N ASP A 327 21.20 -9.41 1.93
CA ASP A 327 20.17 -8.41 2.23
C ASP A 327 20.78 -7.01 2.34
N THR A 328 19.94 -5.99 2.24
CA THR A 328 20.35 -4.59 2.38
C THR A 328 21.09 -4.37 3.70
N PRO A 329 22.32 -3.82 3.70
CA PRO A 329 23.05 -3.58 4.93
C PRO A 329 22.26 -2.70 5.90
N ALA A 330 22.20 -3.13 7.16
CA ALA A 330 21.32 -2.54 8.18
C ALA A 330 21.56 -1.03 8.42
N ARG A 331 22.72 -0.49 8.02
CA ARG A 331 23.00 0.96 8.07
C ARG A 331 22.03 1.79 7.21
N PHE A 332 21.41 1.20 6.19
CA PHE A 332 20.43 1.88 5.33
C PHE A 332 19.00 1.83 5.88
N THR A 333 18.69 0.91 6.81
CA THR A 333 17.34 0.61 7.30
C THR A 333 17.13 0.83 8.81
N ARG A 334 18.20 0.83 9.64
CA ARG A 334 18.08 0.93 11.12
C ARG A 334 17.46 2.24 11.62
N ASN A 335 17.84 3.37 11.04
CA ASN A 335 17.44 4.70 11.55
C ASN A 335 16.14 5.19 10.90
N GLN A 336 15.00 4.60 11.23
CA GLN A 336 13.71 5.02 10.67
C GLN A 336 13.24 6.36 11.28
N SER A 337 12.96 7.32 10.40
CA SER A 337 12.38 8.63 10.65
C SER A 337 11.30 8.87 9.57
N ALA A 338 10.45 9.88 9.73
CA ALA A 338 9.43 10.19 8.71
C ALA A 338 10.02 10.35 7.28
N ALA A 339 11.25 10.87 7.16
CA ALA A 339 11.90 11.12 5.87
C ALA A 339 12.49 9.87 5.20
N ASN A 340 12.71 8.79 5.95
CA ASN A 340 13.31 7.56 5.42
C ASN A 340 12.55 6.28 5.81
N ALA A 341 11.39 6.40 6.45
CA ALA A 341 10.47 5.31 6.75
C ALA A 341 10.21 4.39 5.55
N PRO A 342 10.07 4.89 4.29
CA PRO A 342 9.89 4.01 3.14
C PRO A 342 11.04 3.02 2.89
N ARG A 343 12.22 3.25 3.47
CA ARG A 343 13.37 2.34 3.38
C ARG A 343 13.16 1.03 4.12
N LEU A 344 12.12 0.91 4.96
CA LEU A 344 11.76 -0.38 5.58
C LEU A 344 11.57 -1.50 4.54
N ILE A 345 11.18 -1.13 3.31
CA ILE A 345 10.91 -2.06 2.20
C ILE A 345 12.19 -2.61 1.55
N LEU A 346 13.36 -2.12 1.96
CA LEU A 346 14.66 -2.62 1.51
C LEU A 346 15.14 -3.85 2.30
N GLU A 347 14.57 -4.07 3.50
CA GLU A 347 14.83 -5.27 4.30
C GLU A 347 13.96 -6.40 3.78
N HIS A 348 14.59 -7.55 3.50
CA HIS A 348 13.98 -8.68 2.81
C HIS A 348 12.70 -9.17 3.49
N ASP A 349 12.78 -9.40 4.81
CA ASP A 349 11.67 -9.93 5.61
C ASP A 349 10.47 -8.97 5.64
N ASN A 350 10.71 -7.65 5.64
CA ASN A 350 9.63 -6.68 5.59
C ASN A 350 9.00 -6.63 4.19
N TYR A 351 9.82 -6.70 3.13
CA TYR A 351 9.33 -6.68 1.75
C TYR A 351 8.39 -7.86 1.46
N TYR A 352 8.77 -9.06 1.92
CA TYR A 352 8.04 -10.31 1.73
C TYR A 352 7.12 -10.69 2.90
N ALA A 353 6.83 -9.76 3.82
CA ALA A 353 5.78 -9.92 4.84
C ALA A 353 4.40 -10.29 4.23
N MET A 354 4.19 -9.92 2.97
CA MET A 354 3.14 -10.46 2.12
C MET A 354 3.74 -10.79 0.75
N THR A 355 3.66 -12.05 0.33
CA THR A 355 4.23 -12.52 -0.93
C THR A 355 3.32 -12.23 -2.13
N GLY A 356 3.91 -12.27 -3.33
CA GLY A 356 3.17 -12.21 -4.59
C GLY A 356 2.32 -13.46 -4.84
N GLY A 357 1.69 -13.55 -6.01
CA GLY A 357 0.89 -14.73 -6.37
C GLY A 357 -0.53 -14.74 -5.77
N HIS A 358 -0.95 -13.66 -5.12
CA HIS A 358 -2.36 -13.44 -4.75
C HIS A 358 -3.26 -13.27 -6.00
N GLY A 359 -4.56 -13.53 -5.83
CA GLY A 359 -5.57 -13.51 -6.91
C GLY A 359 -6.09 -12.14 -7.34
N ALA A 360 -5.52 -11.02 -6.90
CA ALA A 360 -6.10 -9.69 -7.14
C ALA A 360 -5.83 -9.18 -8.56
N CYS A 361 -6.65 -8.22 -8.99
CA CYS A 361 -6.51 -7.51 -10.25
C CYS A 361 -5.16 -6.79 -10.39
N ARG A 362 -4.78 -6.49 -11.63
CA ARG A 362 -3.61 -5.65 -11.96
C ARG A 362 -3.79 -4.25 -11.37
N GLY A 363 -2.76 -3.74 -10.70
CA GLY A 363 -2.77 -2.39 -10.11
C GLY A 363 -3.67 -2.24 -8.88
N CYS A 364 -4.12 -3.35 -8.27
CA CYS A 364 -5.09 -3.31 -7.18
C CYS A 364 -4.61 -2.45 -6.00
N GLY A 365 -5.32 -1.35 -5.72
CA GLY A 365 -4.96 -0.42 -4.64
C GLY A 365 -5.06 -1.03 -3.24
N GLU A 366 -5.95 -2.00 -3.03
CA GLU A 366 -6.07 -2.72 -1.75
C GLU A 366 -4.79 -3.47 -1.40
N VAL A 367 -4.21 -4.19 -2.36
CA VAL A 367 -3.02 -5.01 -2.12
C VAL A 367 -1.81 -4.13 -1.88
N THR A 368 -1.67 -3.02 -2.60
CA THR A 368 -0.63 -2.03 -2.31
C THR A 368 -0.71 -1.53 -0.88
N ALA A 369 -1.91 -1.25 -0.36
CA ALA A 369 -2.09 -0.85 1.04
C ALA A 369 -1.72 -1.99 2.01
N LEU A 370 -2.24 -3.20 1.78
CA LEU A 370 -1.96 -4.37 2.63
C LEU A 370 -0.47 -4.67 2.73
N ARG A 371 0.25 -4.68 1.60
CA ARG A 371 1.68 -4.99 1.55
C ARG A 371 2.51 -4.00 2.37
N LEU A 372 2.15 -2.71 2.31
CA LEU A 372 2.84 -1.69 3.08
C LEU A 372 2.49 -1.75 4.57
N VAL A 373 1.24 -2.11 4.92
CA VAL A 373 0.82 -2.32 6.32
C VAL A 373 1.53 -3.51 6.94
N THR A 374 1.58 -4.65 6.25
CA THR A 374 2.28 -5.84 6.74
C THR A 374 3.78 -5.61 6.85
N ALA A 375 4.41 -4.98 5.85
CA ALA A 375 5.82 -4.62 5.88
C ALA A 375 6.17 -3.68 7.06
N ALA A 376 5.36 -2.64 7.29
CA ALA A 376 5.56 -1.73 8.41
C ALA A 376 5.39 -2.46 9.76
N ASN A 377 4.40 -3.34 9.89
CA ASN A 377 4.18 -4.12 11.09
C ASN A 377 5.36 -5.05 11.40
N HIS A 378 5.86 -5.79 10.41
CA HIS A 378 7.05 -6.64 10.55
C HIS A 378 8.26 -5.85 10.99
N SER A 379 8.47 -4.65 10.43
CA SER A 379 9.61 -3.79 10.80
C SER A 379 9.63 -3.39 12.28
N ILE A 380 8.44 -3.24 12.89
CA ILE A 380 8.27 -2.93 14.31
C ILE A 380 8.41 -4.21 15.14
N LYS A 381 7.64 -5.25 14.81
CA LYS A 381 7.49 -6.46 15.62
C LYS A 381 8.73 -7.35 15.61
N ASN A 382 9.43 -7.46 14.47
CA ASN A 382 10.69 -8.20 14.41
C ASN A 382 11.78 -7.54 15.26
N ARG A 383 11.78 -6.21 15.38
CA ARG A 383 12.68 -5.48 16.28
C ARG A 383 12.32 -5.76 17.75
N GLN A 384 11.07 -5.54 18.12
CA GLN A 384 10.57 -5.79 19.48
C GLN A 384 10.84 -7.23 19.93
N ARG A 385 10.65 -8.21 19.04
CA ARG A 385 10.95 -9.62 19.30
C ARG A 385 12.43 -9.87 19.60
N ARG A 386 13.34 -9.27 18.82
CA ARG A 386 14.79 -9.39 19.05
C ARG A 386 15.20 -8.78 20.39
N ASP A 387 14.60 -7.64 20.74
CA ASP A 387 14.84 -6.99 22.03
C ASP A 387 14.31 -7.84 23.19
N GLU A 388 13.09 -8.42 23.06
CA GLU A 388 12.50 -9.32 24.06
C GLU A 388 13.34 -10.60 24.27
N ILE A 389 13.88 -11.18 23.19
CA ILE A 389 14.78 -12.36 23.27
C ILE A 389 16.00 -12.05 24.14
N ALA A 390 16.67 -10.93 23.87
CA ALA A 390 17.85 -10.52 24.65
C ALA A 390 17.48 -10.24 26.12
N GLU A 391 16.39 -9.51 26.36
CA GLU A 391 15.90 -9.21 27.72
C GLU A 391 15.58 -10.48 28.52
N LEU A 392 14.90 -11.45 27.90
CA LEU A 392 14.53 -12.69 28.58
C LEU A 392 15.77 -13.55 28.88
N GLY A 393 16.74 -13.61 27.95
CA GLY A 393 18.02 -14.29 28.20
C GLY A 393 18.73 -13.71 29.42
N ASP A 394 18.92 -12.40 29.45
CA ASP A 394 19.57 -11.70 30.58
C ASP A 394 18.80 -11.90 31.90
N LEU A 395 17.47 -11.87 31.85
CA LEU A 395 16.61 -12.05 33.02
C LEU A 395 16.67 -13.48 33.57
N ILE A 396 16.70 -14.48 32.70
CA ILE A 396 16.83 -15.90 33.08
C ILE A 396 18.20 -16.16 33.72
N ASP A 397 19.27 -15.61 33.14
CA ASP A 397 20.62 -15.73 33.69
C ASP A 397 20.74 -15.08 35.08
N ALA A 398 20.20 -13.87 35.24
CA ALA A 398 20.15 -13.20 36.53
C ALA A 398 19.35 -14.01 37.58
N ALA A 399 18.21 -14.58 37.16
CA ALA A 399 17.38 -15.42 38.01
C ALA A 399 18.09 -16.72 38.43
N ALA A 400 18.86 -17.34 37.53
CA ALA A 400 19.65 -18.53 37.83
C ALA A 400 20.74 -18.25 38.89
N ILE A 401 21.43 -17.11 38.79
CA ILE A 401 22.40 -16.66 39.79
C ILE A 401 21.71 -16.46 41.15
N LYS A 402 20.57 -15.76 41.16
CA LYS A 402 19.79 -15.55 42.40
C LYS A 402 19.36 -16.88 43.00
N LEU A 403 18.87 -17.80 42.18
CA LEU A 403 18.40 -19.12 42.61
C LEU A 403 19.50 -19.93 43.32
N ALA A 404 20.75 -19.84 42.85
CA ALA A 404 21.89 -20.49 43.50
C ALA A 404 22.18 -19.94 44.90
N SER A 405 21.82 -18.68 45.18
CA SER A 405 22.03 -18.03 46.48
C SER A 405 20.88 -18.24 47.49
N LEU A 406 19.71 -18.68 47.04
CA LEU A 406 18.52 -18.82 47.89
C LEU A 406 18.55 -20.11 48.72
N THR A 407 18.33 -19.96 50.03
CA THR A 407 18.20 -21.07 50.98
C THR A 407 16.76 -21.37 51.39
N ASP A 408 15.83 -20.42 51.24
CA ASP A 408 14.42 -20.61 51.54
C ASP A 408 13.73 -21.47 50.47
N PRO A 409 13.21 -22.67 50.82
CA PRO A 409 12.63 -23.59 49.85
C PRO A 409 11.39 -23.02 49.14
N LEU A 410 10.61 -22.15 49.79
CA LEU A 410 9.40 -21.57 49.18
C LEU A 410 9.74 -20.53 48.12
N ARG A 411 10.67 -19.60 48.42
CA ARG A 411 11.22 -18.66 47.43
C ARG A 411 11.88 -19.39 46.27
N ARG A 412 12.66 -20.43 46.57
CA ARG A 412 13.35 -21.24 45.57
C ARG A 412 12.37 -21.88 44.58
N ALA A 413 11.35 -22.57 45.08
CA ALA A 413 10.34 -23.22 44.25
C ALA A 413 9.53 -22.21 43.41
N ARG A 414 9.20 -21.04 43.98
CA ARG A 414 8.51 -19.97 43.24
C ARG A 414 9.37 -19.42 42.10
N LEU A 415 10.65 -19.15 42.35
CA LEU A 415 11.57 -18.64 41.32
C LEU A 415 11.84 -19.70 40.23
N GLU A 416 12.05 -20.97 40.61
CA GLU A 416 12.19 -22.08 39.65
C GLU A 416 10.98 -22.19 38.71
N ALA A 417 9.77 -22.12 39.27
CA ALA A 417 8.55 -22.17 38.47
C ALA A 417 8.41 -20.96 37.52
N ALA A 418 8.79 -19.76 37.98
CA ALA A 418 8.74 -18.56 37.15
C ALA A 418 9.78 -18.61 36.02
N VAL A 419 11.02 -19.01 36.31
CA VAL A 419 12.09 -19.17 35.31
C VAL A 419 11.70 -20.19 34.25
N ALA A 420 11.15 -21.35 34.64
CA ALA A 420 10.68 -22.35 33.66
C ALA A 420 9.61 -21.82 32.70
N ARG A 421 8.79 -20.86 33.14
CA ARG A 421 7.80 -20.18 32.27
C ARG A 421 8.45 -19.19 31.32
N LEU A 422 9.44 -18.43 31.79
CA LEU A 422 10.19 -17.50 30.95
C LEU A 422 11.05 -18.23 29.91
N ASP A 423 11.68 -19.34 30.29
CA ASP A 423 12.46 -20.20 29.40
C ASP A 423 11.59 -20.78 28.28
N ARG A 424 10.38 -21.25 28.62
CA ARG A 424 9.40 -21.65 27.62
C ARG A 424 9.00 -20.49 26.69
N ARG A 425 8.77 -19.29 27.23
CA ARG A 425 8.46 -18.11 26.42
C ARG A 425 9.60 -17.79 25.46
N LEU A 426 10.85 -17.84 25.94
CA LEU A 426 12.05 -17.60 25.14
C LEU A 426 12.10 -18.57 23.96
N TYR A 427 11.91 -19.87 24.20
CA TYR A 427 11.79 -20.87 23.13
C TYR A 427 10.68 -20.52 22.12
N GLU A 428 9.48 -20.16 22.58
CA GLU A 428 8.33 -19.83 21.72
C GLU A 428 8.59 -18.61 20.82
N ILE A 429 9.35 -17.61 21.26
CA ILE A 429 9.65 -16.40 20.47
C ILE A 429 10.89 -16.54 19.59
N GLU A 430 11.89 -17.32 20.00
CA GLU A 430 13.12 -17.54 19.23
C GLU A 430 12.88 -18.46 18.03
N SER A 431 12.15 -19.55 18.23
CA SER A 431 11.96 -20.59 17.22
C SER A 431 10.56 -21.20 17.26
N GLY A 432 10.08 -21.56 18.44
CA GLY A 432 8.81 -22.25 18.61
C GLY A 432 8.75 -23.59 17.85
N PRO A 433 7.57 -24.21 17.76
CA PRO A 433 7.41 -25.52 17.12
C PRO A 433 7.62 -25.49 15.60
N THR A 434 7.60 -24.32 14.96
CA THR A 434 7.75 -24.14 13.51
C THR A 434 9.12 -23.59 13.09
N GLY A 435 10.01 -23.31 14.05
CA GLY A 435 11.33 -22.74 13.78
C GLY A 435 11.36 -21.24 13.41
N LYS A 436 10.21 -20.56 13.26
CA LYS A 436 10.12 -19.14 12.87
C LYS A 436 9.79 -18.17 14.02
N GLY A 437 9.64 -18.71 15.24
CA GLY A 437 9.26 -17.97 16.43
C GLY A 437 7.83 -17.44 16.39
N GLN A 438 7.54 -16.48 17.25
CA GLN A 438 6.24 -15.82 17.28
C GLN A 438 6.00 -14.96 16.02
N ALA A 439 4.81 -15.06 15.43
CA ALA A 439 4.39 -14.26 14.28
C ALA A 439 4.28 -12.76 14.62
N SER A 440 4.45 -11.90 13.62
CA SER A 440 4.37 -10.44 13.79
C SER A 440 2.93 -9.94 13.89
N ALA A 441 1.99 -10.67 13.28
CA ALA A 441 0.58 -10.33 13.30
C ALA A 441 -0.32 -11.56 13.45
N VAL A 442 -1.59 -11.30 13.80
CA VAL A 442 -2.70 -12.24 13.60
C VAL A 442 -3.84 -11.46 12.95
N ILE A 443 -4.35 -11.99 11.84
CA ILE A 443 -5.26 -11.25 10.95
C ILE A 443 -6.64 -11.92 10.93
N ALA A 444 -7.66 -11.19 11.38
CA ALA A 444 -9.06 -11.49 11.10
C ALA A 444 -9.53 -10.66 9.90
N ASN A 445 -9.87 -11.31 8.80
CA ASN A 445 -10.26 -10.64 7.56
C ASN A 445 -11.74 -10.91 7.26
N ALA A 446 -12.51 -9.86 7.01
CA ALA A 446 -13.90 -9.98 6.59
C ALA A 446 -13.98 -10.55 5.16
N THR A 447 -15.11 -11.16 4.82
CA THR A 447 -15.37 -11.60 3.45
C THR A 447 -15.43 -10.41 2.49
N GLY A 448 -14.74 -10.47 1.36
CA GLY A 448 -14.65 -9.40 0.36
C GLY A 448 -13.53 -9.66 -0.64
N CYS A 449 -13.11 -8.64 -1.40
CA CYS A 449 -11.97 -8.78 -2.32
C CYS A 449 -10.73 -9.28 -1.58
N SER A 450 -10.45 -8.69 -0.41
CA SER A 450 -9.30 -9.04 0.44
C SER A 450 -9.30 -10.45 0.99
N SER A 451 -10.45 -11.08 1.20
CA SER A 451 -10.47 -12.51 1.46
C SER A 451 -10.27 -13.31 0.18
N VAL A 452 -10.94 -12.94 -0.91
CA VAL A 452 -10.91 -13.71 -2.16
C VAL A 452 -9.49 -13.82 -2.74
N TYR A 453 -8.78 -12.71 -2.92
CA TYR A 453 -7.43 -12.79 -3.49
C TYR A 453 -6.39 -13.36 -2.52
N SER A 454 -6.67 -13.36 -1.22
CA SER A 454 -5.78 -13.92 -0.20
C SER A 454 -6.10 -15.37 0.17
N SER A 455 -7.24 -15.90 -0.27
CA SER A 455 -7.64 -17.28 -0.02
C SER A 455 -8.18 -17.96 -1.28
N THR A 456 -7.64 -17.60 -2.45
CA THR A 456 -7.89 -18.34 -3.69
C THR A 456 -7.15 -19.67 -3.57
N PHE A 457 -7.84 -20.66 -3.00
CA PHE A 457 -7.27 -21.98 -2.71
C PHE A 457 -6.53 -22.53 -3.94
N PRO A 458 -5.29 -23.04 -3.79
CA PRO A 458 -4.57 -23.34 -2.53
C PRO A 458 -3.61 -22.23 -2.05
N PHE A 459 -3.75 -20.99 -2.54
CA PHE A 459 -2.75 -19.94 -2.39
C PHE A 459 -3.14 -18.86 -1.36
N ASN A 460 -2.26 -18.65 -0.38
CA ASN A 460 -2.34 -17.58 0.63
C ASN A 460 -1.07 -16.70 0.62
N PRO A 461 -1.18 -15.38 0.43
CA PRO A 461 -0.03 -14.47 0.36
C PRO A 461 0.51 -14.02 1.72
N TYR A 462 -0.23 -14.20 2.82
CA TYR A 462 0.23 -13.76 4.14
C TYR A 462 1.23 -14.75 4.73
N THR A 463 2.35 -14.25 5.25
CA THR A 463 3.31 -15.04 6.03
C THR A 463 2.95 -15.12 7.52
N ASP A 464 2.04 -14.25 7.97
CA ASP A 464 1.42 -14.30 9.30
C ASP A 464 0.12 -15.14 9.30
N PRO A 465 -0.30 -15.67 10.47
CA PRO A 465 -1.61 -16.30 10.65
C PRO A 465 -2.76 -15.41 10.19
N TRP A 466 -3.59 -15.95 9.30
CA TRP A 466 -4.72 -15.27 8.68
C TRP A 466 -5.97 -16.13 8.75
N VAL A 467 -7.11 -15.53 9.10
CA VAL A 467 -8.40 -16.21 9.16
C VAL A 467 -9.51 -15.34 8.57
N ASN A 468 -10.38 -15.97 7.79
CA ASN A 468 -11.67 -15.41 7.40
C ASN A 468 -12.79 -16.24 8.02
N SER A 469 -13.71 -15.59 8.73
CA SER A 469 -14.93 -16.22 9.22
C SER A 469 -16.11 -15.86 8.34
N LEU A 470 -16.76 -14.71 8.58
CA LEU A 470 -17.89 -14.24 7.79
C LEU A 470 -17.68 -12.77 7.36
N PHE A 471 -18.67 -12.24 6.65
CA PHE A 471 -18.64 -10.88 6.14
C PHE A 471 -18.75 -9.83 7.26
N GLN A 472 -19.54 -10.10 8.29
CA GLN A 472 -19.96 -9.12 9.29
C GLN A 472 -19.16 -9.15 10.61
N ASP A 473 -18.35 -10.18 10.86
CA ASP A 473 -17.87 -10.49 12.23
C ASP A 473 -16.37 -10.34 12.45
N ALA A 474 -15.59 -9.89 11.45
CA ALA A 474 -14.14 -9.69 11.62
C ALA A 474 -13.76 -8.84 12.84
N PRO A 475 -14.46 -7.75 13.21
CA PRO A 475 -14.18 -7.02 14.46
C PRO A 475 -14.41 -7.85 15.72
N ALA A 476 -15.47 -8.67 15.76
CA ALA A 476 -15.75 -9.56 16.89
C ALA A 476 -14.73 -10.72 16.97
N LEU A 477 -14.38 -11.31 15.82
CA LEU A 477 -13.36 -12.36 15.71
C LEU A 477 -12.00 -11.86 16.18
N SER A 478 -11.58 -10.67 15.73
CA SER A 478 -10.30 -10.07 16.13
C SER A 478 -10.20 -9.86 17.65
N LYS A 479 -11.29 -9.42 18.31
CA LYS A 479 -11.36 -9.34 19.77
C LYS A 479 -11.21 -10.71 20.45
N GLY A 480 -11.88 -11.75 19.93
CA GLY A 480 -11.74 -13.11 20.46
C GLY A 480 -10.31 -13.65 20.32
N LEU A 481 -9.66 -13.40 19.18
CA LEU A 481 -8.25 -13.74 18.95
C LEU A 481 -7.33 -13.03 19.94
N PHE A 482 -7.53 -11.73 20.15
CA PHE A 482 -6.78 -10.97 21.16
C PHE A 482 -6.94 -11.58 22.56
N GLU A 483 -8.17 -11.81 23.02
CA GLU A 483 -8.43 -12.34 24.36
C GLU A 483 -7.84 -13.75 24.56
N GLY A 484 -7.89 -14.59 23.51
CA GLY A 484 -7.24 -15.90 23.53
C GLY A 484 -5.71 -15.82 23.64
N MET A 485 -5.06 -14.91 22.90
CA MET A 485 -3.60 -14.75 22.93
C MET A 485 -3.12 -14.15 24.25
N VAL A 486 -3.85 -13.18 24.77
CA VAL A 486 -3.59 -12.55 26.05
C VAL A 486 -3.67 -13.56 27.20
N ALA A 487 -4.62 -14.49 27.16
CA ALA A 487 -4.74 -15.53 28.17
C ALA A 487 -3.46 -16.39 28.26
N ASN A 488 -2.78 -16.62 27.14
CA ASN A 488 -1.48 -17.30 27.11
C ASN A 488 -0.35 -16.43 27.65
N LEU A 489 -0.33 -15.14 27.28
CA LEU A 489 0.70 -14.19 27.73
C LEU A 489 0.62 -13.88 29.24
N LEU A 490 -0.57 -13.98 29.83
CA LEU A 490 -0.82 -13.68 31.23
C LEU A 490 0.10 -14.43 32.20
N GLU A 491 0.32 -15.72 31.96
CA GLU A 491 1.19 -16.53 32.83
C GLU A 491 2.67 -16.12 32.71
N THR A 492 3.10 -15.73 31.50
CA THR A 492 4.45 -15.17 31.27
C THR A 492 4.62 -13.83 31.97
N VAL A 493 3.62 -12.95 31.91
CA VAL A 493 3.65 -11.66 32.61
C VAL A 493 3.74 -11.85 34.12
N LYS A 494 2.95 -12.77 34.69
CA LYS A 494 3.06 -13.13 36.11
C LYS A 494 4.46 -13.64 36.45
N ALA A 495 5.01 -14.53 35.63
CA ALA A 495 6.36 -15.06 35.82
C ALA A 495 7.42 -13.96 35.80
N ARG A 496 7.38 -13.04 34.82
CA ARG A 496 8.32 -11.91 34.74
C ARG A 496 8.24 -11.02 35.98
N ARG A 497 7.02 -10.61 36.36
CA ARG A 497 6.83 -9.80 37.58
C ARG A 497 7.32 -10.50 38.85
N ILE A 498 7.14 -11.83 38.97
CA ILE A 498 7.69 -12.62 40.07
C ILE A 498 9.22 -12.57 40.07
N VAL A 499 9.85 -12.81 38.91
CA VAL A 499 11.32 -12.79 38.79
C VAL A 499 11.86 -11.41 39.15
N ASP A 500 11.29 -10.33 38.62
CA ASP A 500 11.70 -8.95 38.92
C ASP A 500 11.64 -8.66 40.44
N LEU A 501 10.56 -9.08 41.10
CA LEU A 501 10.37 -8.92 42.55
C LEU A 501 11.33 -9.80 43.36
N GLU A 502 11.64 -11.02 42.92
CA GLU A 502 12.60 -11.90 43.60
C GLU A 502 14.04 -11.41 43.47
N LEU A 503 14.42 -10.90 42.30
CA LEU A 503 15.73 -10.30 42.06
C LEU A 503 15.94 -9.07 42.95
N ALA A 504 14.89 -8.26 43.13
CA ALA A 504 14.89 -7.10 44.01
C ALA A 504 14.69 -7.42 45.51
N ASP A 505 14.53 -8.69 45.90
CA ASP A 505 14.16 -9.11 47.26
C ASP A 505 12.88 -8.42 47.80
N ALA A 506 11.98 -8.03 46.90
CA ALA A 506 10.78 -7.26 47.20
C ALA A 506 9.50 -8.11 47.24
N TYR A 507 9.56 -9.42 46.96
CA TYR A 507 8.36 -10.26 46.91
C TYR A 507 7.71 -10.46 48.28
N VAL A 508 6.50 -9.93 48.46
CA VAL A 508 5.66 -10.12 49.66
C VAL A 508 4.45 -11.01 49.32
N PRO A 509 4.38 -12.27 49.77
CA PRO A 509 3.29 -13.19 49.42
C PRO A 509 1.89 -12.66 49.73
N ALA A 510 1.71 -12.01 50.88
CA ALA A 510 0.42 -11.46 51.30
C ALA A 510 -0.11 -10.33 50.39
N VAL A 511 0.78 -9.66 49.63
CA VAL A 511 0.43 -8.56 48.71
C VAL A 511 0.38 -9.08 47.27
N HIS A 512 1.41 -9.81 46.85
CA HIS A 512 1.58 -10.19 45.46
C HIS A 512 0.78 -11.43 45.06
N ASP A 513 0.61 -12.42 45.93
CA ASP A 513 -0.17 -13.62 45.56
C ASP A 513 -1.63 -13.27 45.21
N PRO A 514 -2.35 -12.43 46.00
CA PRO A 514 -3.69 -12.00 45.62
C PRO A 514 -3.70 -11.18 44.33
N ALA A 515 -2.77 -10.23 44.18
CA ALA A 515 -2.70 -9.36 43.01
C ALA A 515 -2.44 -10.14 41.71
N LEU A 516 -1.52 -11.11 41.74
CA LEU A 516 -1.21 -11.97 40.60
C LEU A 516 -2.33 -12.98 40.31
N ARG A 517 -3.04 -13.46 41.33
CA ARG A 517 -4.18 -14.39 41.14
C ARG A 517 -5.33 -13.74 40.38
N THR A 518 -5.58 -12.46 40.63
CA THR A 518 -6.65 -11.68 39.97
C THR A 518 -6.15 -10.83 38.81
N LEU A 519 -4.88 -10.98 38.39
CA LEU A 519 -4.34 -10.20 37.29
C LEU A 519 -5.12 -10.51 36.00
N SER A 520 -5.69 -9.47 35.41
CA SER A 520 -6.25 -9.50 34.05
C SER A 520 -5.43 -8.57 33.15
N TRP A 521 -5.67 -8.66 31.85
CA TRP A 521 -4.90 -7.89 30.86
C TRP A 521 -5.14 -6.40 30.94
N GLU A 522 -6.27 -5.98 31.51
CA GLU A 522 -6.52 -4.57 31.84
C GLU A 522 -5.50 -4.00 32.85
N GLY A 523 -4.79 -4.87 33.57
CA GLY A 523 -3.69 -4.53 34.47
C GLY A 523 -2.29 -4.66 33.86
N PHE A 524 -2.19 -4.93 32.55
CA PHE A 524 -0.90 -4.96 31.86
C PHE A 524 -0.37 -3.55 31.61
N THR A 525 0.96 -3.42 31.58
CA THR A 525 1.61 -2.21 31.10
C THR A 525 1.55 -2.16 29.57
N ASP A 526 1.77 -0.97 29.02
CA ASP A 526 1.87 -0.76 27.57
C ASP A 526 2.97 -1.61 26.94
N ASP A 527 4.09 -1.78 27.66
CA ASP A 527 5.20 -2.65 27.24
C ASP A 527 4.82 -4.14 27.24
N GLU A 528 4.09 -4.61 28.27
CA GLU A 528 3.58 -5.98 28.31
C GLU A 528 2.58 -6.26 27.17
N LEU A 529 1.71 -5.29 26.84
CA LEU A 529 0.81 -5.40 25.69
C LEU A 529 1.55 -5.34 24.36
N ALA A 530 2.62 -4.56 24.26
CA ALA A 530 3.42 -4.43 23.04
C ALA A 530 4.11 -5.75 22.64
N ARG A 531 4.31 -6.69 23.56
CA ARG A 531 4.87 -8.04 23.28
C ARG A 531 3.91 -8.97 22.55
N LEU A 532 2.63 -8.61 22.45
CA LEU A 532 1.68 -9.36 21.62
C LEU A 532 1.93 -9.07 20.12
N PRO A 533 1.68 -10.06 19.25
CA PRO A 533 1.54 -9.82 17.82
C PRO A 533 0.43 -8.79 17.57
N THR A 534 0.57 -8.01 16.50
CA THR A 534 -0.47 -7.05 16.16
C THR A 534 -1.72 -7.78 15.70
N ILE A 535 -2.85 -7.49 16.35
CA ILE A 535 -4.14 -8.07 15.97
C ILE A 535 -4.82 -7.15 14.97
N PHE A 536 -5.03 -7.64 13.75
CA PHE A 536 -5.73 -6.92 12.70
C PHE A 536 -7.18 -7.37 12.55
N SER A 537 -8.06 -6.41 12.33
CA SER A 537 -9.38 -6.61 11.73
C SER A 537 -9.38 -5.94 10.36
N ILE A 538 -9.30 -6.70 9.29
CA ILE A 538 -9.23 -6.20 7.91
C ILE A 538 -10.61 -6.34 7.24
N GLY A 539 -11.05 -5.32 6.52
CA GLY A 539 -12.27 -5.43 5.72
C GLY A 539 -12.36 -4.35 4.64
N GLY A 540 -13.09 -4.67 3.57
CA GLY A 540 -13.52 -3.66 2.61
C GLY A 540 -14.57 -2.72 3.20
N ASP A 541 -14.94 -1.68 2.46
CA ASP A 541 -15.95 -0.73 2.94
C ASP A 541 -17.31 -1.39 3.20
N GLY A 542 -17.78 -2.35 2.39
CA GLY A 542 -19.02 -3.06 2.69
C GLY A 542 -19.06 -3.85 3.99
N ALA A 543 -17.92 -4.41 4.40
CA ALA A 543 -17.83 -5.12 5.68
C ALA A 543 -17.86 -4.14 6.87
N THR A 544 -17.32 -2.94 6.70
CA THR A 544 -16.97 -2.04 7.81
C THR A 544 -17.92 -0.85 7.93
N TYR A 545 -18.39 -0.31 6.82
CA TYR A 545 -19.36 0.78 6.74
C TYR A 545 -20.80 0.27 6.90
N ASP A 546 -21.09 -0.95 6.45
CA ASP A 546 -22.45 -1.51 6.39
C ASP A 546 -22.64 -2.69 7.35
N ILE A 547 -22.51 -3.92 6.88
CA ILE A 547 -23.02 -5.11 7.58
C ILE A 547 -22.32 -5.38 8.92
N GLY A 548 -21.00 -5.15 9.00
CA GLY A 548 -20.18 -5.34 10.20
C GLY A 548 -20.04 -4.07 11.06
N PHE A 549 -20.67 -2.95 10.67
CA PHE A 549 -20.53 -1.69 11.38
C PHE A 549 -20.96 -1.77 12.86
N GLY A 550 -22.00 -2.55 13.17
CA GLY A 550 -22.44 -2.75 14.56
C GLY A 550 -21.38 -3.43 15.43
N ALA A 551 -20.74 -4.48 14.90
CA ALA A 551 -19.65 -5.18 15.58
C ALA A 551 -18.41 -4.29 15.72
N LEU A 552 -18.07 -3.53 14.67
CA LEU A 552 -17.00 -2.55 14.69
C LEU A 552 -17.24 -1.48 15.76
N SER A 553 -18.40 -0.83 15.76
CA SER A 553 -18.76 0.19 16.76
C SER A 553 -18.68 -0.36 18.19
N ARG A 554 -19.09 -1.63 18.41
CA ARG A 554 -18.91 -2.29 19.70
C ARG A 554 -17.45 -2.47 20.07
N LEU A 555 -16.59 -2.93 19.15
CA LEU A 555 -15.14 -3.04 19.38
C LEU A 555 -14.51 -1.67 19.73
N LEU A 556 -14.86 -0.62 18.99
CA LEU A 556 -14.36 0.74 19.19
C LEU A 556 -14.76 1.36 20.54
N SER A 557 -15.79 0.83 21.21
CA SER A 557 -16.16 1.23 22.57
C SER A 557 -15.34 0.54 23.68
N THR A 558 -14.41 -0.35 23.31
CA THR A 558 -13.56 -1.10 24.25
C THR A 558 -12.14 -0.54 24.30
N ARG A 559 -11.29 -1.10 25.18
CA ARG A 559 -9.84 -0.86 25.24
C ARG A 559 -9.02 -1.96 24.55
N THR A 560 -9.68 -2.82 23.75
CA THR A 560 -9.00 -3.92 23.07
C THR A 560 -8.12 -3.34 21.95
N PRO A 561 -6.79 -3.53 21.98
CA PRO A 561 -5.83 -2.88 21.09
C PRO A 561 -5.79 -3.51 19.68
N VAL A 562 -6.95 -3.58 19.02
CA VAL A 562 -7.08 -4.09 17.65
C VAL A 562 -6.81 -2.96 16.65
N LYS A 563 -6.09 -3.30 15.58
CA LYS A 563 -5.88 -2.45 14.41
C LYS A 563 -6.92 -2.77 13.36
N VAL A 564 -7.90 -1.88 13.19
CA VAL A 564 -8.92 -2.01 12.16
C VAL A 564 -8.39 -1.38 10.88
N LEU A 565 -8.15 -2.19 9.85
CA LEU A 565 -7.74 -1.72 8.54
C LEU A 565 -8.93 -1.79 7.57
N VAL A 566 -9.32 -0.62 7.06
CA VAL A 566 -10.41 -0.48 6.10
C VAL A 566 -9.83 -0.22 4.72
N LEU A 567 -10.15 -1.11 3.78
CA LEU A 567 -9.78 -1.02 2.37
C LEU A 567 -10.96 -0.39 1.62
N ASN A 568 -10.92 0.92 1.45
CA ASN A 568 -12.07 1.71 1.05
C ASN A 568 -12.08 1.94 -0.47
N THR A 569 -12.81 1.11 -1.19
CA THR A 569 -12.98 1.28 -2.64
C THR A 569 -14.21 2.13 -2.95
N GLY A 570 -15.11 2.38 -2.00
CA GLY A 570 -16.34 3.11 -2.29
C GLY A 570 -17.40 2.25 -2.98
N ALA A 571 -17.26 0.91 -2.95
CA ALA A 571 -18.19 -0.05 -3.56
C ALA A 571 -17.94 -1.48 -3.05
N TYR A 572 -18.92 -2.36 -3.21
CA TYR A 572 -18.70 -3.79 -2.96
C TYR A 572 -18.01 -4.43 -4.17
N SER A 573 -16.69 -4.27 -4.25
CA SER A 573 -15.91 -4.67 -5.44
C SER A 573 -16.04 -6.15 -5.79
N ASN A 574 -16.02 -7.04 -4.80
CA ASN A 574 -16.03 -8.48 -5.04
C ASN A 574 -17.31 -8.98 -5.72
N THR A 575 -18.46 -8.39 -5.37
CA THR A 575 -19.78 -8.84 -5.80
C THR A 575 -20.26 -8.12 -7.06
N GLY A 576 -19.37 -7.40 -7.76
CA GLY A 576 -19.65 -6.71 -9.02
C GLY A 576 -20.06 -5.24 -8.86
N GLY A 577 -19.59 -4.58 -7.80
CA GLY A 577 -19.73 -3.14 -7.63
C GLY A 577 -21.09 -2.67 -7.15
N GLN A 578 -21.69 -3.34 -6.14
CA GLN A 578 -22.88 -2.81 -5.47
C GLN A 578 -22.57 -1.51 -4.73
N ALA A 579 -23.59 -0.65 -4.64
CA ALA A 579 -23.59 0.52 -3.78
C ALA A 579 -23.33 0.12 -2.32
N SER A 580 -22.43 0.86 -1.70
CA SER A 580 -22.08 0.82 -0.27
C SER A 580 -22.50 2.14 0.37
N THR A 581 -22.62 2.22 1.70
CA THR A 581 -22.75 3.56 2.33
C THR A 581 -21.47 4.39 2.22
N SER A 582 -20.34 3.78 1.84
CA SER A 582 -19.10 4.48 1.45
C SER A 582 -19.14 5.10 0.04
N SER A 583 -20.07 4.64 -0.82
CA SER A 583 -20.16 5.09 -2.22
C SER A 583 -20.51 6.58 -2.30
N LEU A 584 -20.00 7.22 -3.35
CA LEU A 584 -20.17 8.65 -3.60
C LEU A 584 -21.58 8.97 -4.09
N THR A 585 -22.08 10.17 -3.79
CA THR A 585 -23.34 10.63 -4.37
C THR A 585 -23.23 10.74 -5.89
N GLY A 586 -24.27 10.33 -6.61
CA GLY A 586 -24.30 10.26 -8.06
C GLY A 586 -23.54 9.07 -8.65
N GLN A 587 -22.84 8.25 -7.87
CA GLN A 587 -22.12 7.10 -8.39
C GLN A 587 -23.06 6.11 -9.09
N ASP A 588 -22.70 5.65 -10.30
CA ASP A 588 -23.34 4.51 -10.98
C ASP A 588 -22.76 3.22 -10.42
N SER A 589 -23.58 2.48 -9.68
CA SER A 589 -23.21 1.19 -9.10
C SER A 589 -24.38 0.22 -9.17
N ASP A 590 -24.14 -1.06 -8.94
CA ASP A 590 -25.27 -1.98 -8.79
C ASP A 590 -26.15 -1.57 -7.60
N LEU A 591 -27.46 -1.75 -7.72
CA LEU A 591 -28.50 -1.20 -6.82
C LEU A 591 -28.64 0.34 -6.81
N ALA A 592 -27.79 1.08 -7.52
CA ALA A 592 -27.90 2.54 -7.67
C ALA A 592 -27.50 2.97 -9.10
N ARG A 593 -28.23 2.46 -10.10
CA ARG A 593 -27.89 2.64 -11.51
C ARG A 593 -28.20 4.05 -12.01
N VAL A 594 -27.39 4.53 -12.95
CA VAL A 594 -27.70 5.74 -13.74
C VAL A 594 -28.52 5.38 -14.98
N GLY A 595 -29.63 6.08 -15.19
CA GLY A 595 -30.53 5.94 -16.34
C GLY A 595 -31.48 7.13 -16.46
N SER A 596 -32.50 7.03 -17.33
CA SER A 596 -33.46 8.12 -17.55
C SER A 596 -34.30 8.48 -16.32
N ALA A 597 -34.52 7.53 -15.42
CA ALA A 597 -35.32 7.70 -14.19
C ALA A 597 -34.48 7.77 -12.90
N HIS A 598 -33.18 7.47 -12.98
CA HIS A 598 -32.31 7.34 -11.81
C HIS A 598 -30.99 8.05 -12.05
N SER A 599 -30.54 8.86 -11.10
CA SER A 599 -29.31 9.65 -11.21
C SER A 599 -28.15 9.05 -10.40
N GLY A 600 -28.14 7.72 -10.20
CA GLY A 600 -27.15 7.03 -9.37
C GLY A 600 -27.52 7.04 -7.88
N LYS A 601 -26.53 6.82 -7.00
CA LYS A 601 -26.73 6.87 -5.54
C LYS A 601 -27.21 8.26 -5.07
N GLN A 602 -28.21 8.30 -4.19
CA GLN A 602 -28.83 9.57 -3.74
C GLN A 602 -28.39 9.97 -2.33
N GLU A 603 -28.08 8.99 -1.49
CA GLU A 603 -27.64 9.22 -0.11
C GLU A 603 -26.22 9.78 -0.11
N SER A 604 -25.92 10.69 0.82
CA SER A 604 -24.54 11.10 1.08
C SER A 604 -23.69 9.92 1.57
N ARG A 605 -22.38 10.00 1.34
CA ARG A 605 -21.40 9.05 1.87
C ARG A 605 -21.38 9.12 3.40
N LYS A 606 -21.40 7.96 4.04
CA LYS A 606 -21.14 7.81 5.47
C LYS A 606 -19.66 8.05 5.72
N GLU A 607 -19.30 8.86 6.72
CA GLU A 607 -17.90 9.19 7.02
C GLU A 607 -17.40 8.37 8.21
N LEU A 608 -16.89 7.14 7.95
CA LEU A 608 -16.53 6.19 9.01
C LEU A 608 -15.44 6.72 9.94
N GLY A 609 -14.39 7.34 9.40
CA GLY A 609 -13.30 7.87 10.21
C GLY A 609 -13.76 8.95 11.20
N LEU A 610 -14.71 9.81 10.81
CA LEU A 610 -15.31 10.78 11.74
C LEU A 610 -16.11 10.06 12.83
N ILE A 611 -16.98 9.11 12.46
CA ILE A 611 -17.75 8.33 13.43
C ILE A 611 -16.82 7.63 14.44
N ALA A 612 -15.73 7.03 13.95
CA ALA A 612 -14.72 6.39 14.79
C ALA A 612 -14.01 7.38 15.73
N ALA A 613 -13.69 8.60 15.28
CA ALA A 613 -13.06 9.62 16.10
C ALA A 613 -13.94 10.09 17.28
N PHE A 614 -15.28 9.95 17.16
CA PHE A 614 -16.21 10.25 18.25
C PHE A 614 -16.36 9.09 19.26
N HIS A 615 -15.81 7.90 19.00
CA HIS A 615 -15.68 6.87 20.02
C HIS A 615 -14.60 7.23 21.06
N PRO A 616 -14.70 6.73 22.30
CA PRO A 616 -13.73 7.05 23.35
C PRO A 616 -12.33 6.52 23.02
N LYS A 617 -11.33 7.41 23.00
CA LYS A 617 -9.89 7.07 22.87
C LYS A 617 -9.51 6.28 21.61
N VAL A 618 -10.30 6.35 20.53
CA VAL A 618 -9.95 5.73 19.25
C VAL A 618 -9.08 6.67 18.43
N MET A 619 -7.89 6.20 18.05
CA MET A 619 -7.08 6.88 17.04
C MET A 619 -7.64 6.56 15.65
N VAL A 620 -7.69 7.57 14.77
CA VAL A 620 -8.12 7.42 13.38
C VAL A 620 -7.04 7.93 12.45
N VAL A 621 -6.71 7.15 11.43
CA VAL A 621 -5.84 7.54 10.32
C VAL A 621 -6.60 7.33 9.03
N GLN A 622 -7.12 8.41 8.43
CA GLN A 622 -7.69 8.37 7.08
C GLN A 622 -6.60 8.77 6.09
N THR A 623 -6.23 7.88 5.17
CA THR A 623 -5.00 8.02 4.38
C THR A 623 -5.11 7.41 2.98
N SER A 624 -4.04 7.55 2.20
CA SER A 624 -3.91 7.03 0.84
C SER A 624 -2.45 6.64 0.60
N THR A 625 -2.21 5.49 -0.03
CA THR A 625 -0.86 5.01 -0.37
C THR A 625 -0.12 5.92 -1.35
N ALA A 626 -0.86 6.74 -2.11
CA ALA A 626 -0.29 7.73 -3.03
C ALA A 626 0.39 8.92 -2.32
N LEU A 627 0.06 9.16 -1.05
CA LEU A 627 0.69 10.16 -0.18
C LEU A 627 1.68 9.49 0.76
N LYS A 628 2.75 8.93 0.20
CA LYS A 628 3.70 8.03 0.89
C LYS A 628 4.23 8.58 2.21
N GLY A 629 4.60 9.87 2.26
CA GLY A 629 5.07 10.52 3.48
C GLY A 629 4.01 10.59 4.58
N HIS A 630 2.76 10.88 4.21
CA HIS A 630 1.62 10.84 5.15
C HIS A 630 1.30 9.39 5.56
N PHE A 631 1.21 8.49 4.59
CA PHE A 631 0.85 7.08 4.78
C PHE A 631 1.80 6.37 5.73
N VAL A 632 3.10 6.27 5.40
CA VAL A 632 4.04 5.45 6.16
C VAL A 632 4.27 6.01 7.56
N ARG A 633 4.39 7.33 7.71
CA ARG A 633 4.58 7.97 9.02
C ARG A 633 3.42 7.65 9.96
N ASN A 634 2.20 7.94 9.53
CA ASN A 634 1.02 7.82 10.38
C ASN A 634 0.64 6.35 10.61
N LEU A 635 0.97 5.47 9.65
CA LEU A 635 0.88 4.02 9.81
C LEU A 635 1.80 3.51 10.93
N LEU A 636 3.08 3.92 10.94
CA LEU A 636 4.01 3.52 12.01
C LEU A 636 3.53 3.99 13.39
N THR A 637 2.99 5.21 13.50
CA THR A 637 2.36 5.71 14.72
C THR A 637 1.16 4.83 15.13
N ALA A 638 0.23 4.60 14.21
CA ALA A 638 -0.98 3.80 14.44
C ALA A 638 -0.69 2.36 14.89
N LEU A 639 0.32 1.73 14.29
CA LEU A 639 0.78 0.38 14.63
C LEU A 639 1.45 0.34 16.01
N SER A 640 2.12 1.42 16.41
CA SER A 640 2.80 1.51 17.71
C SER A 640 1.86 1.84 18.88
N CYS A 641 0.66 2.38 18.61
CA CYS A 641 -0.31 2.64 19.67
C CYS A 641 -0.70 1.35 20.40
N VAL A 642 -0.73 1.37 21.72
CA VAL A 642 -1.16 0.25 22.55
C VAL A 642 -2.29 0.69 23.48
N GLY A 643 -3.09 -0.25 23.98
CA GLY A 643 -4.15 0.04 24.96
C GLY A 643 -5.48 0.59 24.44
N ASN A 644 -5.60 0.94 23.15
CA ASN A 644 -6.87 1.35 22.52
C ASN A 644 -7.03 0.83 21.08
N PRO A 645 -8.26 0.67 20.57
CA PRO A 645 -8.52 0.40 19.16
C PRO A 645 -8.02 1.53 18.25
N VAL A 646 -7.56 1.17 17.06
CA VAL A 646 -7.15 2.14 16.02
C VAL A 646 -7.88 1.83 14.72
N VAL A 647 -8.38 2.85 14.04
CA VAL A 647 -9.00 2.72 12.70
C VAL A 647 -8.07 3.36 11.67
N ILE A 648 -7.66 2.57 10.68
CA ILE A 648 -6.87 3.00 9.54
C ILE A 648 -7.77 2.84 8.30
N ASP A 649 -8.30 3.95 7.79
CA ASP A 649 -9.15 3.98 6.61
C ASP A 649 -8.34 4.42 5.40
N VAL A 650 -8.10 3.49 4.47
CA VAL A 650 -7.26 3.74 3.31
C VAL A 650 -8.13 3.81 2.06
N TYR A 651 -8.09 4.93 1.36
CA TYR A 651 -8.69 5.02 0.03
C TYR A 651 -7.91 4.14 -0.96
N THR A 652 -8.59 3.15 -1.53
CA THR A 652 -7.99 2.13 -2.41
C THR A 652 -8.74 2.09 -3.74
N PRO A 653 -8.16 2.62 -4.84
CA PRO A 653 -8.78 2.55 -6.15
C PRO A 653 -9.04 1.11 -6.60
N CYS A 654 -10.15 0.91 -7.30
CA CYS A 654 -10.57 -0.36 -7.88
C CYS A 654 -10.73 -0.21 -9.39
N GLN A 655 -9.86 -0.85 -10.17
CA GLN A 655 -9.83 -0.73 -11.63
C GLN A 655 -11.20 -0.99 -12.25
N GLY A 656 -11.79 -2.15 -11.93
CA GLY A 656 -13.07 -2.58 -12.50
C GLY A 656 -14.23 -1.67 -12.13
N GLU A 657 -14.40 -1.38 -10.83
CA GLU A 657 -15.57 -0.65 -10.36
C GLU A 657 -15.46 0.87 -10.52
N HIS A 658 -14.24 1.42 -10.60
CA HIS A 658 -14.05 2.84 -10.89
C HIS A 658 -13.95 3.10 -12.39
N GLY A 659 -13.73 2.05 -13.19
CA GLY A 659 -13.55 2.15 -14.64
C GLY A 659 -12.30 2.92 -15.03
N ILE A 660 -11.21 2.68 -14.29
CA ILE A 660 -9.89 3.30 -14.48
C ILE A 660 -8.88 2.26 -15.00
N GLY A 661 -7.75 2.73 -15.55
CA GLY A 661 -6.71 1.84 -16.09
C GLY A 661 -5.90 1.11 -15.01
N ASP A 662 -5.20 0.05 -15.43
CA ASP A 662 -4.39 -0.79 -14.52
C ASP A 662 -3.20 -0.02 -13.91
N ALA A 663 -2.63 0.95 -14.61
CA ALA A 663 -1.38 1.62 -14.24
C ALA A 663 -1.56 2.93 -13.43
N VAL A 664 -2.81 3.30 -13.12
CA VAL A 664 -3.16 4.66 -12.65
C VAL A 664 -3.69 4.70 -11.21
N SER A 665 -3.56 3.61 -10.45
CA SER A 665 -4.08 3.53 -9.07
C SER A 665 -3.52 4.65 -8.18
N SER A 666 -2.19 4.80 -8.07
CA SER A 666 -1.56 5.86 -7.27
C SER A 666 -1.94 7.27 -7.74
N GLU A 667 -2.06 7.51 -9.06
CA GLU A 667 -2.46 8.82 -9.59
C GLU A 667 -3.90 9.15 -9.20
N HIS A 668 -4.84 8.22 -9.42
CA HIS A 668 -6.24 8.41 -9.04
C HIS A 668 -6.45 8.52 -7.53
N ALA A 669 -5.67 7.79 -6.73
CA ALA A 669 -5.69 7.90 -5.28
C ALA A 669 -5.18 9.27 -4.80
N ARG A 670 -4.23 9.89 -5.53
CA ARG A 670 -3.80 11.28 -5.27
C ARG A 670 -4.89 12.27 -5.68
N LEU A 671 -5.46 12.10 -6.89
CA LEU A 671 -6.57 12.91 -7.39
C LEU A 671 -7.77 12.91 -6.42
N ALA A 672 -8.08 11.77 -5.80
CA ALA A 672 -9.15 11.66 -4.80
C ALA A 672 -8.90 12.55 -3.57
N VAL A 673 -7.64 12.68 -3.11
CA VAL A 673 -7.30 13.55 -1.98
C VAL A 673 -7.34 15.02 -2.39
N GLU A 674 -6.67 15.35 -3.50
CA GLU A 674 -6.53 16.74 -3.96
C GLU A 674 -7.89 17.35 -4.33
N SER A 675 -8.78 16.57 -4.95
CA SER A 675 -10.15 17.00 -5.28
C SER A 675 -11.13 17.00 -4.11
N ARG A 676 -10.69 16.74 -2.87
CA ARG A 676 -11.54 16.62 -1.66
C ARG A 676 -12.53 15.45 -1.65
N VAL A 677 -12.39 14.47 -2.53
CA VAL A 677 -13.24 13.26 -2.54
C VAL A 677 -12.95 12.35 -1.35
N SER A 678 -11.67 12.22 -1.01
CA SER A 678 -11.21 11.45 0.15
C SER A 678 -10.06 12.18 0.84
N PRO A 679 -10.33 13.30 1.54
CA PRO A 679 -9.29 14.04 2.27
C PRO A 679 -8.60 13.13 3.30
N VAL A 680 -7.32 13.38 3.56
CA VAL A 680 -6.56 12.61 4.56
C VAL A 680 -6.53 13.35 5.89
N TYR A 681 -6.51 12.63 7.01
CA TYR A 681 -6.34 13.26 8.32
C TYR A 681 -5.94 12.22 9.36
N VAL A 682 -5.41 12.71 10.48
CA VAL A 682 -5.14 11.91 11.67
C VAL A 682 -5.90 12.51 12.84
N TYR A 683 -6.64 11.68 13.56
CA TYR A 683 -7.16 12.02 14.88
C TYR A 683 -6.43 11.18 15.93
N ASP A 684 -5.67 11.83 16.78
CA ASP A 684 -4.97 11.22 17.91
C ASP A 684 -5.55 11.77 19.23
N PRO A 685 -6.39 10.98 19.93
CA PRO A 685 -7.03 11.41 21.17
C PRO A 685 -6.06 11.60 22.35
N GLU A 686 -4.82 11.10 22.25
CA GLU A 686 -3.80 11.23 23.30
C GLU A 686 -2.88 12.43 23.08
N ARG A 687 -2.91 13.03 21.88
CA ARG A 687 -2.08 14.20 21.53
C ARG A 687 -2.34 15.42 22.40
N SER A 688 -3.58 15.68 22.78
CA SER A 688 -3.98 16.86 23.56
C SER A 688 -5.28 16.62 24.32
N PRO A 689 -5.51 17.25 25.49
CA PRO A 689 -6.83 17.28 26.11
C PRO A 689 -7.87 18.07 25.29
N LEU A 690 -7.43 18.96 24.39
CA LEU A 690 -8.30 19.74 23.52
C LEU A 690 -8.56 18.99 22.21
N ARG A 691 -9.81 18.56 21.97
CA ARG A 691 -10.19 17.79 20.78
C ARG A 691 -9.75 18.42 19.45
N ARG A 692 -9.74 19.74 19.37
CA ARG A 692 -9.32 20.47 18.16
C ARG A 692 -7.85 20.25 17.81
N GLU A 693 -7.00 20.03 18.83
CA GLU A 693 -5.57 19.78 18.65
C GLU A 693 -5.29 18.28 18.41
N CYS A 694 -6.28 17.41 18.64
CA CYS A 694 -6.18 15.98 18.33
C CYS A 694 -6.29 15.69 16.83
N LEU A 695 -6.95 16.57 16.05
CA LEU A 695 -7.17 16.36 14.61
C LEU A 695 -6.15 17.16 13.79
N SER A 696 -5.38 16.45 12.94
CA SER A 696 -4.45 17.03 11.98
C SER A 696 -4.93 16.79 10.55
N LEU A 697 -4.91 17.86 9.74
CA LEU A 697 -5.19 17.83 8.29
C LEU A 697 -3.92 17.81 7.45
N ASP A 698 -2.76 17.53 8.06
CA ASP A 698 -1.49 17.44 7.35
C ASP A 698 -1.57 16.42 6.22
N GLY A 699 -1.01 16.76 5.05
CA GLY A 699 -1.01 15.89 3.88
C GLY A 699 -2.03 16.27 2.80
N ASN A 700 -2.98 17.17 3.10
CA ASN A 700 -3.83 17.76 2.08
C ASN A 700 -3.21 19.04 1.51
N PRO A 701 -3.36 19.32 0.20
CA PRO A 701 -2.99 20.62 -0.37
C PRO A 701 -3.97 21.73 0.07
N SER A 702 -3.51 22.99 0.00
CA SER A 702 -4.30 24.21 0.21
C SER A 702 -5.29 24.10 1.37
N VAL A 703 -4.78 23.81 2.58
CA VAL A 703 -5.64 23.40 3.72
C VAL A 703 -6.63 24.50 4.14
N GLU A 704 -6.27 25.77 3.97
CA GLU A 704 -7.14 26.91 4.29
C GLU A 704 -8.32 27.03 3.32
N ASP A 705 -8.12 26.66 2.06
CA ASP A 705 -9.08 26.83 0.98
C ASP A 705 -10.08 25.67 0.91
N ASP A 706 -11.23 25.91 0.30
CA ASP A 706 -12.18 24.82 0.03
C ASP A 706 -11.65 23.88 -1.06
N TRP A 707 -10.94 24.41 -2.05
CA TRP A 707 -10.45 23.68 -3.23
C TRP A 707 -8.95 23.84 -3.39
N SER A 708 -8.25 22.76 -3.79
CA SER A 708 -6.88 22.89 -4.28
C SER A 708 -6.89 23.39 -5.73
N THR A 709 -5.72 23.58 -6.32
CA THR A 709 -5.59 23.92 -7.75
C THR A 709 -5.00 22.76 -8.55
N THR A 710 -5.23 22.78 -9.86
CA THR A 710 -4.57 21.93 -10.84
C THR A 710 -4.17 22.76 -12.05
N VAL A 711 -3.20 22.29 -12.82
CA VAL A 711 -2.73 22.94 -14.05
C VAL A 711 -3.19 22.15 -15.25
N LEU A 712 -3.96 22.78 -16.14
CA LEU A 712 -4.38 22.23 -17.41
C LEU A 712 -3.42 22.66 -18.50
N GLU A 713 -2.94 21.71 -19.31
CA GLU A 713 -2.20 21.98 -20.52
C GLU A 713 -3.14 21.95 -21.74
N TYR A 714 -3.03 22.95 -22.61
CA TYR A 714 -3.84 23.04 -23.83
C TYR A 714 -3.12 23.80 -24.94
N VAL A 715 -3.59 23.63 -26.16
CA VAL A 715 -3.19 24.39 -27.34
C VAL A 715 -4.26 25.44 -27.61
N ASP A 716 -3.85 26.71 -27.65
CA ASP A 716 -4.76 27.82 -27.92
C ASP A 716 -5.14 27.93 -29.41
N GLU A 717 -6.00 28.91 -29.75
CA GLU A 717 -6.44 29.13 -31.13
C GLU A 717 -5.30 29.51 -32.08
N ALA A 718 -4.18 30.01 -31.56
CA ALA A 718 -2.99 30.35 -32.32
C ALA A 718 -2.04 29.15 -32.51
N GLY A 719 -2.35 27.99 -31.92
CA GLY A 719 -1.50 26.80 -31.98
C GLY A 719 -0.37 26.80 -30.95
N GLU A 720 -0.38 27.72 -29.98
CA GLU A 720 0.65 27.77 -28.93
C GLU A 720 0.26 26.91 -27.73
N HIS A 721 1.25 26.24 -27.13
CA HIS A 721 1.07 25.53 -25.88
C HIS A 721 0.92 26.51 -24.72
N ARG A 722 -0.20 26.42 -24.02
CA ARG A 722 -0.56 27.25 -22.86
C ARG A 722 -0.86 26.35 -21.66
N THR A 723 -0.70 26.93 -20.48
CA THR A 723 -1.12 26.32 -19.22
C THR A 723 -2.15 27.21 -18.54
N LEU A 724 -3.12 26.60 -17.86
CA LEU A 724 -4.13 27.29 -17.07
C LEU A 724 -4.21 26.64 -15.69
N GLU A 725 -3.90 27.41 -14.65
CA GLU A 725 -4.19 27.01 -13.28
C GLU A 725 -5.68 27.25 -12.97
N THR A 726 -6.36 26.23 -12.46
CA THR A 726 -7.79 26.27 -12.14
C THR A 726 -8.10 25.48 -10.87
N PRO A 727 -9.18 25.80 -10.13
CA PRO A 727 -9.61 25.01 -8.98
C PRO A 727 -9.90 23.56 -9.34
N LEU A 728 -9.42 22.64 -8.50
CA LEU A 728 -9.67 21.20 -8.59
C LEU A 728 -10.77 20.82 -7.60
N THR A 729 -11.85 20.24 -8.13
CA THR A 729 -13.07 19.93 -7.37
C THR A 729 -13.49 18.47 -7.58
N PRO A 730 -14.41 17.92 -6.77
CA PRO A 730 -14.93 16.57 -6.95
C PRO A 730 -15.54 16.30 -8.34
N ALA A 731 -15.99 17.33 -9.06
CA ALA A 731 -16.49 17.20 -10.42
C ALA A 731 -15.39 16.79 -11.42
N HIS A 732 -14.15 17.26 -11.21
CA HIS A 732 -13.00 16.86 -12.02
C HIS A 732 -12.65 15.39 -11.77
N PHE A 733 -12.63 14.96 -10.51
CA PHE A 733 -12.46 13.55 -10.17
C PHE A 733 -13.54 12.67 -10.81
N ALA A 734 -14.82 13.06 -10.70
CA ALA A 734 -15.92 12.33 -11.31
C ALA A 734 -15.78 12.23 -12.84
N HIS A 735 -15.27 13.27 -13.50
CA HIS A 735 -15.02 13.24 -14.94
C HIS A 735 -14.01 12.16 -15.36
N HIS A 736 -13.02 11.85 -14.50
CA HIS A 736 -11.98 10.86 -14.77
C HIS A 736 -12.36 9.41 -14.41
N GLU A 737 -13.55 9.17 -13.86
CA GLU A 737 -13.98 7.82 -13.47
C GLU A 737 -15.15 7.30 -14.30
N GLY A 738 -15.03 6.03 -14.72
CA GLY A 738 -16.06 5.33 -15.48
C GLY A 738 -17.42 5.26 -14.77
N ARG A 739 -17.43 5.22 -13.43
CA ARG A 739 -18.65 5.19 -12.61
C ARG A 739 -19.47 6.50 -12.61
N PHE A 740 -18.98 7.57 -13.24
CA PHE A 740 -19.77 8.80 -13.49
C PHE A 740 -19.94 9.11 -14.98
N LYS A 741 -19.22 8.41 -15.86
CA LYS A 741 -19.13 8.71 -17.29
C LYS A 741 -20.47 8.90 -18.00
N LYS A 742 -21.52 8.14 -17.62
CA LYS A 742 -22.86 8.23 -18.23
C LYS A 742 -23.58 9.56 -17.98
N GLN A 743 -23.16 10.31 -16.96
CA GLN A 743 -23.82 11.54 -16.54
C GLN A 743 -23.22 12.78 -17.22
N PHE A 744 -21.99 12.68 -17.71
CA PHE A 744 -21.34 13.76 -18.45
C PHE A 744 -21.77 13.71 -19.93
N ALA A 745 -22.03 14.89 -20.49
CA ALA A 745 -22.29 15.02 -21.92
C ALA A 745 -21.03 14.72 -22.73
N ALA A 746 -21.18 14.04 -23.87
CA ALA A 746 -20.06 13.76 -24.77
C ALA A 746 -19.53 15.02 -25.50
N ARG A 747 -20.31 16.11 -25.51
CA ARG A 747 -19.97 17.36 -26.20
C ARG A 747 -19.72 18.47 -25.17
N PRO A 748 -18.74 19.35 -25.42
CA PRO A 748 -18.55 20.57 -24.64
C PRO A 748 -19.80 21.45 -24.60
N LEU A 749 -19.91 22.24 -23.54
CA LEU A 749 -20.92 23.27 -23.38
C LEU A 749 -20.65 24.42 -24.37
N ASP A 750 -21.61 24.69 -25.25
CA ASP A 750 -21.55 25.77 -26.24
C ASP A 750 -21.27 27.12 -25.54
N ALA A 751 -20.31 27.89 -26.08
CA ALA A 751 -19.90 29.19 -25.55
C ALA A 751 -21.06 30.17 -25.32
N ALA A 752 -22.15 30.08 -26.11
CA ALA A 752 -23.33 30.92 -25.98
C ALA A 752 -24.17 30.60 -24.73
N VAL A 753 -24.02 29.41 -24.13
CA VAL A 753 -24.73 29.07 -22.89
C VAL A 753 -24.11 29.81 -21.71
N ALA A 754 -24.96 30.49 -20.94
CA ALA A 754 -24.61 31.12 -19.68
C ALA A 754 -24.14 30.04 -18.68
N GLY A 755 -22.83 29.95 -18.51
CA GLY A 755 -22.19 28.97 -17.64
C GLY A 755 -21.42 29.63 -16.51
N VAL A 756 -21.34 28.95 -15.38
CA VAL A 756 -20.50 29.34 -14.23
C VAL A 756 -19.62 28.17 -13.83
N ARG A 757 -18.36 28.42 -13.47
CA ARG A 757 -17.43 27.36 -13.06
C ARG A 757 -17.95 26.72 -11.76
N ILE A 758 -17.84 25.41 -11.62
CA ILE A 758 -18.53 24.66 -10.55
C ILE A 758 -18.20 25.14 -9.13
N ASP A 759 -16.96 25.57 -8.88
CA ASP A 759 -16.51 26.14 -7.60
C ASP A 759 -17.23 27.45 -7.26
N GLU A 760 -17.44 28.33 -8.24
CA GLU A 760 -18.20 29.57 -8.07
C GLU A 760 -19.71 29.30 -8.03
N TYR A 761 -20.17 28.30 -8.80
CA TYR A 761 -21.59 27.95 -8.86
C TYR A 761 -22.12 27.48 -7.50
N VAL A 762 -21.34 26.70 -6.75
CA VAL A 762 -21.74 26.24 -5.41
C VAL A 762 -21.69 27.34 -4.34
N ASP A 763 -21.16 28.53 -4.67
CA ASP A 763 -21.22 29.73 -3.83
C ASP A 763 -22.44 30.62 -4.12
N LEU A 764 -23.07 30.43 -5.28
CA LEU A 764 -24.26 31.19 -5.65
C LEU A 764 -25.45 30.85 -4.72
N PRO A 765 -26.28 31.84 -4.34
CA PRO A 765 -27.57 31.59 -3.70
C PRO A 765 -28.43 30.66 -4.56
N LEU A 766 -29.13 29.69 -3.94
CA LEU A 766 -29.92 28.66 -4.64
C LEU A 766 -30.88 29.25 -5.68
N GLU A 767 -31.51 30.38 -5.39
CA GLU A 767 -32.46 31.09 -6.26
C GLU A 767 -31.83 31.58 -7.58
N THR A 768 -30.52 31.89 -7.57
CA THR A 768 -29.80 32.41 -8.74
C THR A 768 -29.25 31.30 -9.64
N ARG A 769 -29.15 30.07 -9.12
CA ARG A 769 -28.50 28.95 -9.80
C ARG A 769 -29.27 28.41 -11.00
N GLU A 770 -30.59 28.59 -11.04
CA GLU A 770 -31.42 28.17 -12.19
C GLU A 770 -31.06 28.91 -13.48
N SER A 771 -30.42 30.09 -13.38
CA SER A 771 -30.03 30.91 -14.52
C SER A 771 -28.70 30.49 -15.17
N PHE A 772 -27.97 29.55 -14.57
CA PHE A 772 -26.62 29.20 -15.00
C PHE A 772 -26.43 27.69 -15.12
N THR A 773 -25.65 27.27 -16.12
CA THR A 773 -25.18 25.88 -16.24
C THR A 773 -23.81 25.72 -15.57
N PRO A 774 -23.67 24.89 -14.53
CA PRO A 774 -22.37 24.65 -13.93
C PRO A 774 -21.44 23.90 -14.89
N TYR A 775 -20.16 24.27 -14.94
CA TYR A 775 -19.16 23.58 -15.76
C TYR A 775 -17.81 23.42 -15.06
N ILE A 776 -17.01 22.45 -15.52
CA ILE A 776 -15.56 22.37 -15.26
C ILE A 776 -14.78 22.75 -16.52
N LEU A 777 -13.56 23.25 -16.33
CA LEU A 777 -12.60 23.38 -17.42
C LEU A 777 -11.79 22.08 -17.50
N THR A 778 -11.62 21.57 -18.71
CA THR A 778 -10.80 20.38 -18.98
C THR A 778 -10.22 20.46 -20.39
N THR A 779 -9.34 19.54 -20.75
CA THR A 779 -8.74 19.45 -22.08
C THR A 779 -9.36 18.28 -22.85
N MET A 780 -9.88 18.54 -24.05
CA MET A 780 -10.32 17.51 -25.00
C MET A 780 -9.61 17.71 -26.34
N ASP A 781 -8.98 16.67 -26.86
CA ASP A 781 -8.18 16.71 -28.11
C ASP A 781 -7.14 17.86 -28.11
N GLY A 782 -6.50 18.08 -26.95
CA GLY A 782 -5.50 19.14 -26.76
C GLY A 782 -6.08 20.55 -26.65
N ARG A 783 -7.41 20.74 -26.68
CA ARG A 783 -8.04 22.07 -26.59
C ARG A 783 -8.75 22.25 -25.26
N LEU A 784 -8.74 23.48 -24.75
CA LEU A 784 -9.49 23.85 -23.56
C LEU A 784 -10.99 23.87 -23.86
N VAL A 785 -11.78 23.17 -23.04
CA VAL A 785 -13.23 23.06 -23.21
C VAL A 785 -13.98 23.27 -21.89
N ARG A 786 -15.23 23.73 -21.99
CA ARG A 786 -16.18 23.78 -20.87
C ARG A 786 -17.00 22.51 -20.87
N LEU A 787 -16.95 21.71 -19.80
CA LEU A 787 -17.76 20.51 -19.67
C LEU A 787 -18.85 20.71 -18.62
N ALA A 788 -20.11 20.60 -19.03
CA ALA A 788 -21.26 20.77 -18.13
C ALA A 788 -21.25 19.72 -17.01
N VAL A 789 -21.54 20.16 -15.79
CA VAL A 789 -21.60 19.30 -14.60
C VAL A 789 -23.04 18.89 -14.34
N PRO A 790 -23.37 17.60 -14.27
CA PRO A 790 -24.73 17.13 -14.03
C PRO A 790 -25.16 17.37 -12.57
N PRO A 791 -26.47 17.54 -12.29
CA PRO A 791 -26.97 17.89 -10.94
C PRO A 791 -26.51 16.95 -9.82
N ALA A 792 -26.42 15.64 -10.06
CA ALA A 792 -25.94 14.68 -9.05
C ALA A 792 -24.47 14.91 -8.68
N VAL A 793 -23.64 15.32 -9.65
CA VAL A 793 -22.23 15.66 -9.41
C VAL A 793 -22.10 17.03 -8.76
N VAL A 794 -23.00 17.99 -9.02
CA VAL A 794 -23.08 19.24 -8.24
C VAL A 794 -23.31 18.91 -6.77
N HIS A 795 -24.26 18.02 -6.47
CA HIS A 795 -24.51 17.59 -5.08
C HIS A 795 -23.28 16.93 -4.45
N LEU A 796 -22.55 16.09 -5.18
CA LEU A 796 -21.29 15.52 -4.72
C LEU A 796 -20.26 16.61 -4.35
N VAL A 797 -20.15 17.67 -5.16
CA VAL A 797 -19.26 18.80 -4.87
C VAL A 797 -19.67 19.49 -3.57
N GLU A 798 -20.95 19.79 -3.39
CA GLU A 798 -21.46 20.43 -2.17
C GLU A 798 -21.27 19.56 -0.92
N GLU A 799 -21.55 18.27 -1.04
CA GLU A 799 -21.38 17.29 0.03
C GLU A 799 -19.92 17.22 0.49
N ARG A 800 -18.98 17.08 -0.46
CA ARG A 800 -17.54 17.00 -0.15
C ARG A 800 -16.99 18.32 0.38
N ARG A 801 -17.49 19.48 -0.10
CA ARG A 801 -17.19 20.79 0.48
C ARG A 801 -17.61 20.86 1.95
N ARG A 802 -18.82 20.41 2.26
CA ARG A 802 -19.35 20.40 3.63
C ARG A 802 -18.52 19.49 4.54
N ASN A 803 -18.15 18.31 4.05
CA ASN A 803 -17.24 17.42 4.77
C ASN A 803 -15.89 18.11 5.06
N TRP A 804 -15.29 18.74 4.05
CA TRP A 804 -14.02 19.44 4.20
C TRP A 804 -14.09 20.57 5.23
N ARG A 805 -15.12 21.41 5.18
CA ARG A 805 -15.36 22.47 6.18
C ARG A 805 -15.59 21.90 7.58
N THR A 806 -16.27 20.75 7.69
CA THR A 806 -16.43 20.06 8.97
C THR A 806 -15.09 19.62 9.53
N LEU A 807 -14.20 19.07 8.69
CA LEU A 807 -12.84 18.71 9.08
C LEU A 807 -12.02 19.92 9.53
N LYS A 808 -12.09 21.05 8.81
CA LYS A 808 -11.44 22.32 9.21
C LYS A 808 -11.95 22.83 10.56
N PHE A 809 -13.26 22.83 10.75
CA PHE A 809 -13.88 23.20 12.03
C PHE A 809 -13.38 22.31 13.17
N LEU A 810 -13.37 20.98 12.97
CA LEU A 810 -12.90 20.03 13.98
C LEU A 810 -11.41 20.14 14.26
N ALA A 811 -10.59 20.56 13.29
CA ALA A 811 -9.17 20.88 13.49
C ALA A 811 -8.92 22.29 14.08
N GLY A 812 -9.97 23.07 14.34
CA GLY A 812 -9.86 24.38 14.99
C GLY A 812 -9.47 25.55 14.09
N PHE A 813 -9.54 25.41 12.76
CA PHE A 813 -9.21 26.49 11.81
C PHE A 813 -10.13 27.71 12.01
N ASP A 814 -11.44 27.49 12.13
CA ASP A 814 -12.40 28.58 12.35
C ASP A 814 -12.18 29.29 13.68
N VAL A 815 -11.72 28.56 14.71
CA VAL A 815 -11.39 29.16 16.01
C VAL A 815 -10.15 30.03 15.92
N ALA A 816 -9.13 29.60 15.17
CA ALA A 816 -7.95 30.43 14.94
C ALA A 816 -8.30 31.75 14.24
N VAL A 817 -9.22 31.72 13.27
CA VAL A 817 -9.74 32.91 12.59
C VAL A 817 -10.54 33.80 13.56
N LEU A 818 -11.43 33.22 14.37
CA LEU A 818 -12.20 33.96 15.38
C LEU A 818 -11.31 34.57 16.46
N ASP A 819 -10.32 33.84 16.96
CA ASP A 819 -9.36 34.32 17.96
C ASP A 819 -8.52 35.47 17.39
N GLU A 820 -8.11 35.39 16.12
CA GLU A 820 -7.38 36.46 15.45
C GLU A 820 -8.25 37.70 15.22
N ALA A 821 -9.49 37.52 14.75
CA ALA A 821 -10.45 38.61 14.61
C ALA A 821 -10.73 39.28 15.97
N HIS A 822 -10.88 38.49 17.03
CA HIS A 822 -11.08 39.01 18.38
C HIS A 822 -9.85 39.76 18.92
N ARG A 823 -8.63 39.26 18.67
CA ARG A 823 -7.39 39.99 19.00
C ARG A 823 -7.31 41.34 18.28
N GLN A 824 -7.69 41.39 17.00
CA GLN A 824 -7.73 42.64 16.24
C GLN A 824 -8.79 43.61 16.79
N GLU A 825 -9.95 43.09 17.20
CA GLU A 825 -11.01 43.88 17.84
C GLU A 825 -10.54 44.46 19.19
N ILE A 826 -9.91 43.65 20.04
CA ILE A 826 -9.31 44.10 21.31
C ILE A 826 -8.25 45.17 21.04
N ALA A 827 -7.33 44.95 20.10
CA ALA A 827 -6.30 45.92 19.76
C ALA A 827 -6.89 47.26 19.27
N ALA A 828 -7.98 47.20 18.48
CA ALA A 828 -8.71 48.38 18.04
C ALA A 828 -9.44 49.10 19.18
N ILE A 829 -9.96 48.37 20.17
CA ILE A 829 -10.55 48.94 21.39
C ILE A 829 -9.45 49.60 22.25
N GLU A 830 -8.31 48.94 22.45
CA GLU A 830 -7.18 49.47 23.21
C GLU A 830 -6.59 50.73 22.59
N ASP A 831 -6.46 50.78 21.25
CA ASP A 831 -6.00 51.98 20.54
C ASP A 831 -7.00 53.14 20.67
N ARG A 832 -8.31 52.86 20.54
CA ARG A 832 -9.37 53.86 20.79
C ARG A 832 -9.33 54.38 22.23
N PHE A 833 -9.16 53.49 23.21
CA PHE A 833 -9.05 53.88 24.61
C PHE A 833 -7.80 54.72 24.86
N ARG A 834 -6.64 54.33 24.30
CA ARG A 834 -5.39 55.09 24.43
C ARG A 834 -5.50 56.49 23.82
N LYS A 835 -6.11 56.60 22.63
CA LYS A 835 -6.41 57.91 22.01
C LYS A 835 -7.34 58.76 22.88
N ALA A 836 -8.43 58.19 23.37
CA ALA A 836 -9.36 58.89 24.25
C ALA A 836 -8.69 59.38 25.55
N VAL A 837 -7.80 58.58 26.15
CA VAL A 837 -7.02 58.99 27.34
C VAL A 837 -6.05 60.13 26.99
N VAL A 838 -5.34 60.06 25.87
CA VAL A 838 -4.44 61.14 25.43
C VAL A 838 -5.20 62.44 25.17
N ASP A 839 -6.35 62.36 24.48
CA ASP A 839 -7.20 63.51 24.17
C ASP A 839 -7.78 64.12 25.45
N THR A 840 -8.19 63.29 26.42
CA THR A 840 -8.69 63.75 27.73
C THR A 840 -7.58 64.42 28.54
N VAL A 841 -6.37 63.86 28.58
CA VAL A 841 -5.22 64.46 29.27
C VAL A 841 -4.77 65.76 28.59
N ALA A 842 -4.84 65.84 27.26
CA ALA A 842 -4.56 67.07 26.52
C ALA A 842 -5.61 68.15 26.82
N SER A 843 -6.89 67.79 26.82
CA SER A 843 -8.03 68.63 27.21
C SER A 843 -7.92 69.14 28.65
N ASP A 844 -7.65 68.26 29.61
CA ASP A 844 -7.48 68.62 31.02
C ASP A 844 -6.27 69.53 31.21
N ARG A 845 -5.19 69.29 30.46
CA ARG A 845 -4.00 70.15 30.50
C ARG A 845 -4.29 71.53 29.90
N GLU A 846 -5.06 71.63 28.82
CA GLU A 846 -5.52 72.90 28.26
C GLU A 846 -6.44 73.64 29.25
N THR A 847 -7.36 72.92 29.88
CA THR A 847 -8.29 73.47 30.87
C THR A 847 -7.55 73.96 32.12
N THR A 848 -6.61 73.18 32.63
CA THR A 848 -5.75 73.54 33.77
C THR A 848 -4.86 74.75 33.44
N VAL A 849 -4.36 74.85 32.21
CA VAL A 849 -3.58 76.01 31.75
C VAL A 849 -4.46 77.26 31.63
N LEU A 850 -5.69 77.14 31.15
CA LEU A 850 -6.66 78.23 31.06
C LEU A 850 -7.11 78.72 32.45
N GLU A 851 -7.35 77.79 33.39
CA GLU A 851 -7.68 78.11 34.78
C GLU A 851 -6.50 78.76 35.51
N ALA A 852 -5.27 78.26 35.32
CA ALA A 852 -4.07 78.88 35.88
C ALA A 852 -3.76 80.27 35.30
N ALA A 853 -4.24 80.56 34.08
CA ALA A 853 -4.13 81.85 33.42
C ALA A 853 -5.25 82.85 33.79
N GLY A 854 -6.24 82.44 34.61
CA GLY A 854 -7.34 83.30 35.03
C GLY A 854 -8.35 83.63 33.92
N LEU A 855 -8.42 82.82 32.87
CA LEU A 855 -9.33 82.99 31.74
C LEU A 855 -10.53 82.04 31.92
N ALA A 856 -11.73 82.57 32.03
CA ALA A 856 -12.94 81.77 32.21
C ALA A 856 -13.18 80.84 31.01
N ALA A 857 -13.36 79.55 31.27
CA ALA A 857 -13.72 78.56 30.26
C ALA A 857 -15.08 78.92 29.61
N PRO A 858 -15.21 78.83 28.28
CA PRO A 858 -16.49 79.08 27.63
C PRO A 858 -17.48 77.96 27.96
N VAL A 859 -18.64 78.36 28.48
CA VAL A 859 -19.80 77.48 28.71
C VAL A 859 -20.20 76.86 27.36
N ARG A 860 -20.04 75.54 27.22
CA ARG A 860 -20.62 74.80 26.10
C ARG A 860 -22.11 74.56 26.39
N GLU A 861 -22.96 75.23 25.63
CA GLU A 861 -24.37 74.85 25.44
C GLU A 861 -24.46 73.45 24.81
N ALA A 862 -25.41 72.65 25.29
CA ALA A 862 -25.68 71.30 24.82
C ALA A 862 -26.47 71.31 23.50
N ALA A 863 -26.10 70.42 22.58
CA ALA A 863 -26.98 69.88 21.54
C ALA A 863 -26.42 68.53 21.02
N ASP A 864 -27.28 67.50 21.10
CA ASP A 864 -27.29 66.16 20.46
C ASP A 864 -26.00 65.30 20.41
#